data_AF-A0A5N6GS73-F1
#
_entry.id   AF-A0A5N6GS73-F1
#
_cell.length_a   1.000
_cell.length_b   1.000
_cell.length_c   1.000
_cell.angle_alpha   90.00
_cell.angle_beta   90.00
_cell.angle_gamma   90.00
#
_symmetry.space_group_name_H-M   'P 1'
#
loop_
_entity.id
_entity.type
_entity.pdbx_description
1 polymer ?
#
loop_
_entity_poly.entity_id
_entity_poly.type
_entity_poly.pdbx_seq_one_letter_code
_entity_poly.pdbx_strand_id
1 'polypeptide(L)'
;MVGKWHLGESVDNQPTGFDYWSVLPGQGLYWDPDFIEPTGERVESGYVTDIITDKSLDWIKSRDRDRPFFLMCHHKAPHRSWECDDKHKHLYKDPVRLPDTFTDDYKNRAKAAKIAKMRVAEDLTYQDLGLVQPDGGRRVGEPVLQEFGSSERKVPVPGSIAELQSMRLIDKDDGTVFTFKSHAELAEFKFQRYMQRYIRTIQSIDDNVGRMLDYLDSEPQLAENTIVVYTSDQGFFLGEHGWFDKRFMYEESFQMPFLIRYPKEIIAGSVCDDIICNVDFAPTWLDYANLPAPSYMQGTSFRPLLQGRTPESWQQVAYHRYWMHNDIIHHAYAHYGIRNQRYKLIYWYNEPLDVPGARPGGKEHKEWELFDCDKDPLELFNVYHEGEYQGVVRQMTTLLEKKMAEIGDEPVHPKPQWLLGLVFAWRTFKYMSIHADGKLLPPFGQALAASVHSEMSVGTLHRERAEALLSQMTWEEKVGQMGGIRRLLNTGPEIDEENYEYRQAEYQNGNIGFGATLNWADGILPLTNEVRQRQINESRLHIPFITVTDSINSLYLSGGTIFPSNLAMAATFNIPLFSEGVAALREEQIAIGVSWVLSPPLDIAWEPRYSRIGELFGEDSYLTGEFGHAYVQTMQDKDDSGNIKVATTVKHFVYGESRGGINAASMYGGINHLYNDQLRPYLRALEADPAAVMVSYASVDLVPMSANKYLVRDILRQRLGFEGIVMSDAGGIAHLYTESRLAGSYAEAALLALEAGLQMELSPQSPAVFPTLVAAAEDSHVGQLIDEAVLNILQLKFATGVFDKPLPDPAKVNETLRTPAHLEISRHVTRESIVLLQNDGILPTTPSKVALLGPFADIRNYGSYAPVNSSDSRYGNSLYQSLQAKLGTSNVTLVQGVDFIDIDTTNIATAVSAAKEAGLAIIVLGSLSVGTTDPLVTKRTDGEFFTHANLGFPGAQQQLLDAVLDASIPTILVLSGGQPFVLNNSTLRSNAILHSFLGGEFTGDALAEIIMGDVNPSGKLPISLPQDTSATPVFYDYLPSDDTGTADSILGFHSTYQFPLLSRSPPMPFGFGLSYTDFTISAPRARASNSSVEVRVNITNVGPIAGKEVVQLYHRPNTTTGIEFPVKRLVRFEKVDLHAGEGREVRFVIPHKDLGYYVDGELRVKRGVYSFWAGTSSRTEDLKRVNVTVL
;
A
#
# COMPACT_ATOMS: atom_id res chain seq x y z
N MET A 1 -7.40 -32.11 -9.33
CA MET A 1 -7.98 -32.06 -7.97
C MET A 1 -9.44 -32.49 -8.05
N VAL A 2 -9.89 -33.43 -7.22
CA VAL A 2 -11.27 -33.92 -7.27
C VAL A 2 -11.87 -33.95 -5.87
N GLY A 3 -13.08 -33.41 -5.73
CA GLY A 3 -13.86 -33.44 -4.51
C GLY A 3 -13.83 -32.12 -3.72
N LYS A 4 -13.51 -32.16 -2.44
CA LYS A 4 -13.68 -31.01 -1.53
C LYS A 4 -12.63 -29.91 -1.73
N TRP A 5 -13.08 -28.63 -1.78
CA TRP A 5 -12.22 -27.47 -2.04
C TRP A 5 -12.14 -26.42 -0.91
N HIS A 6 -13.26 -26.06 -0.27
CA HIS A 6 -13.29 -25.21 0.94
C HIS A 6 -12.64 -23.81 0.89
N LEU A 7 -12.17 -23.33 -0.27
CA LEU A 7 -11.67 -21.95 -0.44
C LEU A 7 -12.72 -20.99 -1.01
N GLY A 8 -13.95 -21.46 -1.22
CA GLY A 8 -15.06 -20.70 -1.79
C GLY A 8 -15.53 -21.25 -3.14
N GLU A 9 -16.67 -20.75 -3.60
CA GLU A 9 -17.36 -21.21 -4.82
C GLU A 9 -17.45 -20.14 -5.91
N SER A 10 -17.07 -18.89 -5.60
CA SER A 10 -16.99 -17.82 -6.59
C SER A 10 -15.88 -18.10 -7.61
N VAL A 11 -15.97 -17.45 -8.77
CA VAL A 11 -14.96 -17.57 -9.85
C VAL A 11 -13.54 -17.31 -9.33
N ASP A 12 -13.35 -16.28 -8.51
CA ASP A 12 -12.05 -15.92 -7.93
C ASP A 12 -11.49 -16.98 -6.97
N ASN A 13 -12.37 -17.82 -6.43
CA ASN A 13 -12.02 -18.86 -5.49
C ASN A 13 -11.90 -20.22 -6.17
N GLN A 14 -12.07 -20.38 -7.48
CA GLN A 14 -11.97 -21.69 -8.14
C GLN A 14 -10.56 -22.30 -8.01
N PRO A 15 -10.40 -23.64 -8.08
CA PRO A 15 -9.08 -24.27 -8.00
C PRO A 15 -8.09 -23.73 -9.05
N THR A 16 -7.02 -23.10 -8.57
CA THR A 16 -5.95 -22.55 -9.40
C THR A 16 -4.74 -23.48 -9.43
N GLY A 17 -4.02 -23.52 -10.56
CA GLY A 17 -2.80 -24.32 -10.72
C GLY A 17 -3.00 -25.83 -10.98
N PHE A 18 -4.25 -26.29 -11.17
CA PHE A 18 -4.55 -27.67 -11.56
C PHE A 18 -4.93 -27.77 -13.04
N ASP A 19 -4.36 -28.74 -13.76
CA ASP A 19 -4.74 -29.03 -15.15
C ASP A 19 -6.17 -29.58 -15.28
N TYR A 20 -6.71 -30.13 -14.18
CA TYR A 20 -8.08 -30.65 -14.09
C TYR A 20 -8.61 -30.45 -12.67
N TRP A 21 -9.83 -29.95 -12.56
CA TRP A 21 -10.57 -29.93 -11.30
C TRP A 21 -12.06 -30.18 -11.47
N SER A 22 -12.64 -30.83 -10.46
CA SER A 22 -14.08 -31.11 -10.33
C SER A 22 -14.39 -31.14 -8.84
N VAL A 23 -15.09 -30.11 -8.34
CA VAL A 23 -15.18 -29.84 -6.91
C VAL A 23 -16.60 -29.77 -6.38
N LEU A 24 -16.81 -30.16 -5.13
CA LEU A 24 -18.11 -30.09 -4.48
C LEU A 24 -18.42 -28.64 -4.02
N PRO A 25 -19.66 -28.14 -4.20
CA PRO A 25 -20.12 -26.93 -3.52
C PRO A 25 -20.24 -27.22 -2.01
N GLY A 26 -19.73 -26.32 -1.17
CA GLY A 26 -19.71 -26.44 0.28
C GLY A 26 -19.12 -27.76 0.77
N GLN A 27 -19.94 -28.55 1.46
CA GLN A 27 -19.58 -29.89 1.91
C GLN A 27 -19.92 -31.00 0.90
N GLY A 28 -20.67 -30.69 -0.16
CA GLY A 28 -21.31 -31.63 -1.09
C GLY A 28 -22.42 -32.48 -0.47
N LEU A 29 -23.21 -33.16 -1.31
CA LEU A 29 -24.18 -34.16 -0.88
C LEU A 29 -23.55 -35.57 -0.87
N TYR A 30 -24.09 -36.50 -0.09
CA TYR A 30 -23.65 -37.90 -0.12
C TYR A 30 -24.16 -38.66 -1.36
N TRP A 31 -25.38 -38.33 -1.77
CA TRP A 31 -26.09 -38.96 -2.87
C TRP A 31 -26.39 -37.92 -3.94
N ASP A 32 -26.18 -38.32 -5.20
CA ASP A 32 -26.38 -37.49 -6.38
C ASP A 32 -25.77 -36.07 -6.26
N PRO A 33 -24.47 -35.95 -5.92
CA PRO A 33 -23.83 -34.65 -5.65
C PRO A 33 -23.71 -33.76 -6.89
N ASP A 34 -23.85 -32.45 -6.65
CA ASP A 34 -23.38 -31.41 -7.56
C ASP A 34 -21.84 -31.32 -7.56
N PHE A 35 -21.28 -31.08 -8.74
CA PHE A 35 -19.89 -30.70 -8.95
C PHE A 35 -19.81 -29.40 -9.73
N ILE A 36 -18.96 -28.49 -9.27
CA ILE A 36 -18.49 -27.31 -10.00
C ILE A 36 -17.26 -27.75 -10.82
N GLU A 37 -17.30 -27.47 -12.12
CA GLU A 37 -16.22 -27.75 -13.07
C GLU A 37 -15.95 -26.50 -13.93
N PRO A 38 -14.83 -26.41 -14.67
CA PRO A 38 -14.56 -25.29 -15.58
C PRO A 38 -15.66 -25.03 -16.62
N THR A 39 -16.44 -26.06 -16.96
CA THR A 39 -17.56 -25.98 -17.90
C THR A 39 -18.89 -25.60 -17.26
N GLY A 40 -18.94 -25.43 -15.94
CA GLY A 40 -20.14 -25.12 -15.17
C GLY A 40 -20.48 -26.20 -14.14
N GLU A 41 -21.67 -26.08 -13.54
CA GLU A 41 -22.19 -27.01 -12.54
C GLU A 41 -22.86 -28.22 -13.18
N ARG A 42 -22.67 -29.39 -12.57
CA ARG A 42 -23.29 -30.65 -13.01
C ARG A 42 -23.57 -31.57 -11.83
N VAL A 43 -24.79 -32.14 -11.82
CA VAL A 43 -25.16 -33.24 -10.92
C VAL A 43 -24.62 -34.57 -11.47
N GLU A 44 -23.99 -35.37 -10.62
CA GLU A 44 -23.55 -36.74 -10.94
C GLU A 44 -24.34 -37.73 -10.10
N SER A 45 -24.95 -38.73 -10.73
CA SER A 45 -25.76 -39.70 -9.99
C SER A 45 -24.92 -40.79 -9.32
N GLY A 46 -25.25 -41.13 -8.07
CA GLY A 46 -24.59 -42.16 -7.28
C GLY A 46 -24.03 -41.66 -5.94
N TYR A 47 -23.14 -42.45 -5.34
CA TYR A 47 -22.53 -42.13 -4.05
C TYR A 47 -21.24 -41.32 -4.21
N VAL A 48 -21.14 -40.17 -3.53
CA VAL A 48 -20.09 -39.17 -3.75
C VAL A 48 -18.67 -39.71 -3.60
N THR A 49 -18.44 -40.63 -2.65
CA THR A 49 -17.10 -41.19 -2.42
C THR A 49 -16.65 -42.06 -3.60
N ASP A 50 -17.56 -42.84 -4.16
CA ASP A 50 -17.29 -43.66 -5.35
C ASP A 50 -17.08 -42.76 -6.57
N ILE A 51 -17.93 -41.74 -6.77
CA ILE A 51 -17.83 -40.78 -7.89
C ILE A 51 -16.49 -40.02 -7.88
N ILE A 52 -16.06 -39.51 -6.72
CA ILE A 52 -14.77 -38.81 -6.58
C ILE A 52 -13.61 -39.73 -6.96
N THR A 53 -13.68 -41.00 -6.53
CA THR A 53 -12.66 -42.02 -6.84
C THR A 53 -12.66 -42.36 -8.32
N ASP A 54 -13.82 -42.51 -8.93
CA ASP A 54 -13.97 -42.81 -10.35
C ASP A 54 -13.40 -41.69 -11.21
N LYS A 55 -13.80 -40.43 -10.95
CA LYS A 55 -13.23 -39.24 -11.62
C LYS A 55 -11.71 -39.18 -11.46
N SER A 56 -11.19 -39.49 -10.27
CA SER A 56 -9.75 -39.52 -9.99
C SER A 56 -9.02 -40.61 -10.78
N LEU A 57 -9.54 -41.84 -10.79
CA LEU A 57 -8.98 -42.96 -11.54
C LEU A 57 -9.04 -42.73 -13.04
N ASP A 58 -10.14 -42.18 -13.55
CA ASP A 58 -10.31 -41.89 -14.97
C ASP A 58 -9.38 -40.77 -15.43
N TRP A 59 -9.14 -39.76 -14.59
CA TRP A 59 -8.10 -38.77 -14.84
C TRP A 59 -6.71 -39.41 -14.86
N ILE A 60 -6.36 -40.26 -13.87
CA ILE A 60 -5.06 -40.95 -13.88
C ILE A 60 -4.90 -41.78 -15.17
N LYS A 61 -5.93 -42.54 -15.58
CA LYS A 61 -5.87 -43.38 -16.80
C LYS A 61 -5.66 -42.56 -18.08
N SER A 62 -6.22 -41.35 -18.13
CA SER A 62 -6.20 -40.46 -19.31
C SER A 62 -5.06 -39.43 -19.32
N ARG A 63 -4.27 -39.36 -18.23
CA ARG A 63 -3.16 -38.41 -18.11
C ARG A 63 -2.09 -38.60 -19.20
N ASP A 64 -1.31 -37.54 -19.42
CA ASP A 64 -0.06 -37.62 -20.17
C ASP A 64 0.93 -38.49 -19.40
N ARG A 65 1.30 -39.63 -19.99
CA ARG A 65 2.18 -40.63 -19.35
C ARG A 65 3.65 -40.21 -19.37
N ASP A 66 4.01 -39.22 -20.18
CA ASP A 66 5.38 -38.72 -20.30
C ASP A 66 5.68 -37.56 -19.32
N ARG A 67 4.68 -37.15 -18.51
CA ARG A 67 4.80 -36.07 -17.53
C ARG A 67 4.56 -36.56 -16.10
N PRO A 68 5.23 -35.96 -15.09
CA PRO A 68 4.86 -36.19 -13.70
C PRO A 68 3.44 -35.67 -13.44
N PHE A 69 2.75 -36.27 -12.47
CA PHE A 69 1.40 -35.87 -12.10
C PHE A 69 1.29 -35.60 -10.60
N PHE A 70 0.32 -34.76 -10.23
CA PHE A 70 -0.10 -34.52 -8.86
C PHE A 70 -1.61 -34.61 -8.78
N LEU A 71 -2.13 -35.44 -7.88
CA LEU A 71 -3.56 -35.65 -7.68
C LEU A 71 -3.93 -35.42 -6.22
N MET A 72 -4.92 -34.57 -6.01
CA MET A 72 -5.65 -34.45 -4.74
C MET A 72 -7.02 -35.11 -4.90
N CYS A 73 -7.27 -36.14 -4.10
CA CYS A 73 -8.54 -36.85 -4.02
C CYS A 73 -9.16 -36.58 -2.65
N HIS A 74 -10.07 -35.61 -2.57
CA HIS A 74 -10.62 -35.11 -1.31
C HIS A 74 -12.08 -35.53 -1.14
N HIS A 75 -12.32 -36.57 -0.36
CA HIS A 75 -13.68 -37.08 -0.13
C HIS A 75 -14.53 -36.14 0.74
N LYS A 76 -15.86 -36.20 0.56
CA LYS A 76 -16.83 -35.62 1.50
C LYS A 76 -16.81 -36.33 2.85
N ALA A 77 -16.77 -37.66 2.83
CA ALA A 77 -16.80 -38.46 4.04
C ALA A 77 -15.53 -38.19 4.89
N PRO A 78 -15.65 -38.15 6.23
CA PRO A 78 -16.83 -38.44 7.03
C PRO A 78 -17.55 -37.16 7.48
N HIS A 79 -17.72 -36.13 6.65
CA HIS A 79 -18.47 -34.95 7.11
C HIS A 79 -19.94 -35.30 7.39
N ARG A 80 -20.57 -34.60 8.35
CA ARG A 80 -22.01 -34.73 8.66
C ARG A 80 -22.87 -34.61 7.39
N SER A 81 -23.95 -35.38 7.25
CA SER A 81 -24.70 -36.15 8.29
C SER A 81 -24.48 -37.68 8.28
N TRP A 82 -23.27 -38.12 7.91
CA TRP A 82 -22.82 -39.53 7.93
C TRP A 82 -23.76 -40.53 7.26
N GLU A 83 -24.14 -40.22 6.03
CA GLU A 83 -24.99 -41.12 5.24
C GLU A 83 -24.10 -42.13 4.51
N CYS A 84 -24.11 -43.38 4.98
CA CYS A 84 -23.32 -44.44 4.35
C CYS A 84 -23.94 -44.89 3.04
N ASP A 85 -23.09 -45.44 2.16
CA ASP A 85 -23.52 -46.19 1.00
C ASP A 85 -24.44 -47.35 1.42
N ASP A 86 -25.45 -47.64 0.61
CA ASP A 86 -26.39 -48.73 0.81
C ASP A 86 -25.68 -50.07 1.01
N LYS A 87 -24.55 -50.29 0.30
CA LYS A 87 -23.75 -51.52 0.45
C LYS A 87 -23.17 -51.69 1.84
N HIS A 88 -23.01 -50.62 2.64
CA HIS A 88 -22.41 -50.66 3.98
C HIS A 88 -23.44 -50.62 5.13
N LYS A 89 -24.73 -50.43 4.86
CA LYS A 89 -25.79 -50.34 5.89
C LYS A 89 -25.83 -51.53 6.86
N HIS A 90 -25.39 -52.69 6.41
CA HIS A 90 -25.42 -53.93 7.19
C HIS A 90 -24.21 -54.12 8.14
N LEU A 91 -23.18 -53.28 8.03
CA LEU A 91 -21.94 -53.39 8.81
C LEU A 91 -22.05 -52.73 10.19
N TYR A 92 -21.12 -53.06 11.10
CA TYR A 92 -20.97 -52.40 12.41
C TYR A 92 -22.29 -52.30 13.20
N LYS A 93 -22.97 -53.44 13.40
CA LYS A 93 -24.24 -53.52 14.16
C LYS A 93 -24.02 -53.71 15.66
N ASP A 94 -22.85 -54.21 16.04
CA ASP A 94 -22.49 -54.38 17.45
C ASP A 94 -22.30 -53.02 18.14
N PRO A 95 -22.54 -52.93 19.46
CA PRO A 95 -22.27 -51.71 20.21
C PRO A 95 -20.80 -51.30 20.12
N VAL A 96 -20.56 -50.03 19.80
CA VAL A 96 -19.24 -49.39 19.85
C VAL A 96 -18.88 -49.10 21.30
N ARG A 97 -17.64 -49.34 21.70
CA ARG A 97 -17.18 -49.03 23.07
C ARG A 97 -17.29 -47.53 23.33
N LEU A 98 -17.92 -47.15 24.45
CA LEU A 98 -17.91 -45.76 24.92
C LEU A 98 -16.50 -45.38 25.38
N PRO A 99 -16.01 -44.18 25.01
CA PRO A 99 -14.79 -43.64 25.57
C PRO A 99 -14.89 -43.50 27.09
N ASP A 100 -13.77 -43.72 27.79
CA ASP A 100 -13.71 -43.59 29.25
C ASP A 100 -14.02 -42.15 29.70
N THR A 101 -13.83 -41.16 28.81
CA THR A 101 -14.13 -39.74 29.00
C THR A 101 -15.50 -39.32 28.48
N PHE A 102 -16.39 -40.22 28.07
CA PHE A 102 -17.68 -39.85 27.47
C PHE A 102 -18.57 -39.01 28.40
N THR A 103 -18.51 -39.24 29.71
CA THR A 103 -19.30 -38.52 30.73
C THR A 103 -18.50 -37.43 31.45
N ASP A 104 -17.54 -36.82 30.77
CA ASP A 104 -16.72 -35.75 31.32
C ASP A 104 -17.56 -34.57 31.84
N ASP A 105 -17.17 -34.01 32.98
CA ASP A 105 -17.81 -32.84 33.59
C ASP A 105 -17.02 -31.53 33.40
N TYR A 106 -15.82 -31.63 32.81
CA TYR A 106 -14.90 -30.54 32.51
C TYR A 106 -14.46 -29.70 33.71
N LYS A 107 -14.64 -30.18 34.96
CA LYS A 107 -14.42 -29.35 36.16
C LYS A 107 -12.97 -28.94 36.41
N ASN A 108 -12.03 -29.68 35.83
CA ASN A 108 -10.59 -29.53 36.03
C ASN A 108 -9.89 -28.89 34.80
N ARG A 109 -10.65 -28.25 33.93
CA ARG A 109 -10.20 -27.65 32.68
C ARG A 109 -10.74 -26.23 32.48
N ALA A 110 -10.25 -25.57 31.45
CA ALA A 110 -10.72 -24.27 31.03
C ALA A 110 -12.23 -24.27 30.79
N LYS A 111 -12.85 -23.14 31.13
CA LYS A 111 -14.28 -22.91 30.97
C LYS A 111 -14.73 -23.07 29.52
N ALA A 112 -13.84 -22.80 28.56
CA ALA A 112 -14.07 -23.01 27.13
C ALA A 112 -14.55 -24.44 26.81
N ALA A 113 -13.97 -25.47 27.45
CA ALA A 113 -14.39 -26.86 27.29
C ALA A 113 -15.88 -27.03 27.64
N LYS A 114 -16.31 -26.48 28.78
CA LYS A 114 -17.69 -26.61 29.25
C LYS A 114 -18.69 -25.85 28.36
N ILE A 115 -18.28 -24.77 27.70
CA ILE A 115 -19.18 -23.88 26.96
C ILE A 115 -19.52 -24.41 25.56
N ALA A 116 -18.63 -25.20 24.96
CA ALA A 116 -18.82 -25.71 23.60
C ALA A 116 -20.13 -26.51 23.43
N LYS A 117 -20.80 -26.24 22.31
CA LYS A 117 -22.04 -26.87 21.85
C LYS A 117 -21.77 -27.91 20.77
N MET A 118 -20.98 -28.93 21.12
CA MET A 118 -20.63 -30.04 20.24
C MET A 118 -20.70 -31.39 20.96
N ARG A 119 -21.63 -31.52 21.91
CA ARG A 119 -21.77 -32.71 22.75
C ARG A 119 -22.67 -33.74 22.10
N VAL A 120 -22.24 -35.00 22.05
CA VAL A 120 -23.02 -36.13 21.51
C VAL A 120 -24.40 -36.24 22.20
N ALA A 121 -24.43 -36.04 23.52
CA ALA A 121 -25.65 -36.13 24.31
C ALA A 121 -26.66 -34.99 24.03
N GLU A 122 -26.21 -33.82 23.62
CA GLU A 122 -27.01 -32.58 23.63
C GLU A 122 -27.20 -31.97 22.23
N ASP A 123 -26.18 -32.04 21.36
CA ASP A 123 -26.07 -31.18 20.17
C ASP A 123 -26.28 -31.88 18.82
N LEU A 124 -26.38 -33.22 18.79
CA LEU A 124 -26.66 -33.96 17.55
C LEU A 124 -28.12 -33.80 17.08
N THR A 125 -28.30 -33.76 15.75
CA THR A 125 -29.60 -33.59 15.09
C THR A 125 -30.30 -34.93 14.84
N TYR A 126 -31.58 -34.87 14.49
CA TYR A 126 -32.30 -36.06 14.01
C TYR A 126 -31.62 -36.65 12.76
N GLN A 127 -31.16 -35.78 11.84
CA GLN A 127 -30.55 -36.22 10.59
C GLN A 127 -29.22 -36.94 10.82
N ASP A 128 -28.35 -36.41 11.70
CA ASP A 128 -27.08 -37.04 12.08
C ASP A 128 -27.26 -38.49 12.53
N LEU A 129 -28.31 -38.72 13.31
CA LEU A 129 -28.60 -39.99 13.96
C LEU A 129 -29.42 -40.93 13.06
N GLY A 130 -29.81 -40.48 11.86
CA GLY A 130 -30.67 -41.24 10.96
C GLY A 130 -32.09 -41.44 11.53
N LEU A 131 -32.63 -40.41 12.17
CA LEU A 131 -33.95 -40.43 12.80
C LEU A 131 -34.93 -39.54 12.04
N VAL A 132 -36.22 -39.88 12.13
CA VAL A 132 -37.30 -39.03 11.62
C VAL A 132 -37.47 -37.82 12.55
N GLN A 133 -37.37 -36.61 11.98
CA GLN A 133 -37.69 -35.37 12.69
C GLN A 133 -39.22 -35.17 12.76
N PRO A 134 -39.83 -34.99 13.95
CA PRO A 134 -41.26 -34.69 14.06
C PRO A 134 -41.60 -33.24 13.70
N ASP A 135 -42.82 -33.02 13.20
CA ASP A 135 -43.34 -31.66 12.96
C ASP A 135 -43.55 -30.87 14.26
N GLY A 136 -42.94 -29.68 14.33
CA GLY A 136 -43.15 -28.75 15.41
C GLY A 136 -42.09 -27.66 15.56
N GLY A 137 -42.34 -26.77 16.52
CA GLY A 137 -41.39 -25.74 16.93
C GLY A 137 -40.43 -26.22 18.02
N ARG A 138 -40.09 -25.33 18.97
CA ARG A 138 -39.07 -25.58 20.01
C ARG A 138 -39.28 -26.85 20.85
N ARG A 139 -40.52 -27.34 20.96
CA ARG A 139 -40.87 -28.59 21.68
C ARG A 139 -40.23 -29.86 21.09
N VAL A 140 -39.92 -29.87 19.79
CA VAL A 140 -39.31 -31.02 19.09
C VAL A 140 -37.79 -30.91 19.01
N GLY A 141 -37.20 -29.79 19.45
CA GLY A 141 -35.76 -29.53 19.40
C GLY A 141 -35.42 -28.06 19.10
N GLU A 142 -34.23 -27.62 19.50
CA GLU A 142 -33.66 -26.33 19.09
C GLU A 142 -33.32 -26.37 17.59
N PRO A 143 -33.65 -25.33 16.79
CA PRO A 143 -33.27 -25.27 15.38
C PRO A 143 -31.76 -25.09 15.23
N VAL A 144 -31.20 -25.71 14.18
CA VAL A 144 -29.80 -25.51 13.78
C VAL A 144 -29.71 -24.27 12.89
N LEU A 145 -28.77 -23.38 13.18
CA LEU A 145 -28.62 -22.06 12.52
C LEU A 145 -27.61 -22.07 11.35
N GLN A 146 -27.23 -23.26 10.87
CA GLN A 146 -26.09 -23.47 9.97
C GLN A 146 -26.32 -22.95 8.55
N GLU A 147 -27.57 -22.91 8.08
CA GLU A 147 -27.92 -22.50 6.72
C GLU A 147 -29.26 -21.73 6.73
N PHE A 148 -29.29 -20.54 6.14
CA PHE A 148 -30.53 -19.76 6.01
C PHE A 148 -31.59 -20.59 5.28
N GLY A 149 -32.62 -21.02 6.01
CA GLY A 149 -33.71 -21.84 5.47
C GLY A 149 -33.69 -23.33 5.86
N SER A 150 -32.68 -23.82 6.61
CA SER A 150 -32.70 -25.18 7.14
C SER A 150 -33.80 -25.36 8.20
N SER A 151 -34.49 -26.50 8.15
CA SER A 151 -35.53 -26.88 9.11
C SER A 151 -35.04 -27.87 10.17
N GLU A 152 -33.75 -28.21 10.15
CA GLU A 152 -33.17 -29.22 11.04
C GLU A 152 -33.14 -28.79 12.50
N ARG A 153 -33.29 -29.78 13.38
CA ARG A 153 -33.33 -29.60 14.82
C ARG A 153 -32.45 -30.59 15.55
N LYS A 154 -31.89 -30.14 16.67
CA LYS A 154 -31.23 -30.99 17.65
C LYS A 154 -32.24 -31.94 18.29
N VAL A 155 -31.83 -33.18 18.58
CA VAL A 155 -32.65 -34.09 19.39
C VAL A 155 -32.69 -33.56 20.83
N PRO A 156 -33.85 -33.14 21.37
CA PRO A 156 -33.92 -32.45 22.65
C PRO A 156 -33.49 -33.37 23.80
N VAL A 157 -32.96 -32.77 24.87
CA VAL A 157 -32.71 -33.45 26.13
C VAL A 157 -33.87 -33.11 27.08
N PRO A 158 -34.74 -34.08 27.44
CA PRO A 158 -35.90 -33.82 28.27
C PRO A 158 -35.53 -33.27 29.66
N GLY A 159 -36.33 -32.37 30.21
CA GLY A 159 -36.06 -31.77 31.53
C GLY A 159 -36.45 -32.68 32.69
N SER A 160 -37.34 -33.65 32.46
CA SER A 160 -37.81 -34.60 33.48
C SER A 160 -37.86 -36.04 32.96
N ILE A 161 -37.85 -37.01 33.88
CA ILE A 161 -38.00 -38.44 33.55
C ILE A 161 -39.37 -38.72 32.89
N ALA A 162 -40.43 -38.00 33.27
CA ALA A 162 -41.75 -38.16 32.67
C ALA A 162 -41.75 -37.75 31.18
N GLU A 163 -41.10 -36.62 30.86
CA GLU A 163 -40.93 -36.18 29.46
C GLU A 163 -40.08 -37.18 28.67
N LEU A 164 -38.99 -37.68 29.25
CA LEU A 164 -38.14 -38.70 28.63
C LEU A 164 -38.90 -39.99 28.32
N GLN A 165 -39.70 -40.49 29.27
CA GLN A 165 -40.51 -41.70 29.07
C GLN A 165 -41.61 -41.51 28.03
N SER A 166 -42.01 -40.27 27.75
CA SER A 166 -42.97 -39.92 26.68
C SER A 166 -42.31 -39.74 25.31
N MET A 167 -40.98 -39.54 25.26
CA MET A 167 -40.23 -39.36 24.02
C MET A 167 -40.24 -40.64 23.17
N ARG A 168 -40.39 -40.46 21.87
CA ARG A 168 -40.31 -41.52 20.85
C ARG A 168 -39.35 -41.04 19.77
N LEU A 169 -38.27 -41.78 19.55
CA LEU A 169 -37.37 -41.58 18.41
C LEU A 169 -37.60 -42.68 17.40
N ILE A 170 -37.68 -42.34 16.11
CA ILE A 170 -38.07 -43.28 15.05
C ILE A 170 -36.93 -43.39 14.05
N ASP A 171 -36.49 -44.61 13.75
CA ASP A 171 -35.49 -44.90 12.72
C ASP A 171 -36.00 -44.49 11.33
N LYS A 172 -35.18 -43.78 10.54
CA LYS A 172 -35.58 -43.30 9.21
C LYS A 172 -35.68 -44.41 8.16
N ASP A 173 -34.95 -45.52 8.36
CA ASP A 173 -34.81 -46.57 7.36
C ASP A 173 -35.88 -47.67 7.56
N ASP A 174 -36.20 -48.05 8.79
CA ASP A 174 -37.12 -49.17 9.08
C ASP A 174 -38.31 -48.83 10.00
N GLY A 175 -38.38 -47.60 10.52
CA GLY A 175 -39.49 -47.15 11.37
C GLY A 175 -39.44 -47.70 12.81
N THR A 176 -38.35 -48.33 13.24
CA THR A 176 -38.19 -48.80 14.62
C THR A 176 -38.35 -47.65 15.62
N VAL A 177 -39.15 -47.86 16.66
CA VAL A 177 -39.43 -46.87 17.70
C VAL A 177 -38.59 -47.14 18.94
N PHE A 178 -37.79 -46.15 19.34
CA PHE A 178 -36.95 -46.19 20.54
C PHE A 178 -37.55 -45.39 21.69
N THR A 179 -37.36 -45.91 22.91
CA THR A 179 -37.81 -45.30 24.18
C THR A 179 -36.74 -45.48 25.25
N PHE A 180 -36.69 -44.58 26.23
CA PHE A 180 -35.59 -44.50 27.20
C PHE A 180 -36.11 -44.39 28.63
N LYS A 181 -35.41 -45.01 29.58
CA LYS A 181 -35.72 -44.99 31.02
C LYS A 181 -34.90 -43.96 31.78
N SER A 182 -33.74 -43.56 31.25
CA SER A 182 -32.83 -42.61 31.87
C SER A 182 -32.12 -41.74 30.84
N HIS A 183 -31.66 -40.56 31.24
CA HIS A 183 -30.87 -39.67 30.38
C HIS A 183 -29.57 -40.32 29.90
N ALA A 184 -28.96 -41.18 30.72
CA ALA A 184 -27.76 -41.93 30.35
C ALA A 184 -28.04 -42.88 29.18
N GLU A 185 -29.18 -43.59 29.21
CA GLU A 185 -29.59 -44.49 28.11
C GLU A 185 -29.83 -43.72 26.81
N LEU A 186 -30.40 -42.51 26.88
CA LEU A 186 -30.56 -41.65 25.71
C LEU A 186 -29.20 -41.16 25.16
N ALA A 187 -28.28 -40.74 26.03
CA ALA A 187 -26.95 -40.28 25.62
C ALA A 187 -26.14 -41.41 24.96
N GLU A 188 -26.14 -42.60 25.56
CA GLU A 188 -25.51 -43.80 25.00
C GLU A 188 -26.15 -44.18 23.66
N PHE A 189 -27.48 -44.14 23.54
CA PHE A 189 -28.16 -44.37 22.26
C PHE A 189 -27.70 -43.41 21.16
N LYS A 190 -27.62 -42.10 21.47
CA LYS A 190 -27.13 -41.10 20.51
C LYS A 190 -25.69 -41.41 20.08
N PHE A 191 -24.82 -41.77 21.03
CA PHE A 191 -23.43 -42.18 20.75
C PHE A 191 -23.36 -43.41 19.84
N GLN A 192 -24.10 -44.48 20.15
CA GLN A 192 -24.11 -45.70 19.34
C GLN A 192 -24.54 -45.41 17.90
N ARG A 193 -25.61 -44.64 17.73
CA ARG A 193 -26.10 -44.27 16.38
C ARG A 193 -25.10 -43.42 15.62
N TYR A 194 -24.53 -42.41 16.27
CA TYR A 194 -23.50 -41.55 15.70
C TYR A 194 -22.30 -42.39 15.21
N MET A 195 -21.70 -43.19 16.09
CA MET A 195 -20.48 -43.93 15.77
C MET A 195 -20.69 -45.04 14.74
N GLN A 196 -21.80 -45.77 14.81
CA GLN A 196 -22.12 -46.77 13.80
C GLN A 196 -22.30 -46.13 12.41
N ARG A 197 -22.93 -44.95 12.32
CA ARG A 197 -23.08 -44.23 11.06
C ARG A 197 -21.75 -43.68 10.56
N TYR A 198 -20.95 -43.07 11.45
CA TYR A 198 -19.61 -42.58 11.14
C TYR A 198 -18.73 -43.69 10.54
N ILE A 199 -18.57 -44.82 11.24
CA ILE A 199 -17.67 -45.90 10.80
C ILE A 199 -18.16 -46.54 9.47
N ARG A 200 -19.47 -46.61 9.24
CA ARG A 200 -20.00 -47.07 7.94
C ARG A 200 -19.64 -46.14 6.79
N THR A 201 -19.55 -44.81 7.01
CA THR A 201 -19.04 -43.89 5.98
C THR A 201 -17.53 -44.02 5.76
N ILE A 202 -16.78 -44.32 6.83
CA ILE A 202 -15.34 -44.61 6.73
C ILE A 202 -15.08 -45.87 5.91
N GLN A 203 -15.95 -46.89 5.98
CA GLN A 203 -15.81 -48.08 5.12
C GLN A 203 -15.80 -47.71 3.63
N SER A 204 -16.58 -46.71 3.21
CA SER A 204 -16.54 -46.25 1.82
C SER A 204 -15.21 -45.58 1.47
N ILE A 205 -14.54 -44.91 2.42
CA ILE A 205 -13.18 -44.40 2.20
C ILE A 205 -12.21 -45.58 2.03
N ASP A 206 -12.27 -46.57 2.92
CA ASP A 206 -11.40 -47.75 2.90
C ASP A 206 -11.49 -48.52 1.57
N ASP A 207 -12.71 -48.84 1.13
CA ASP A 207 -12.97 -49.50 -0.16
C ASP A 207 -12.34 -48.71 -1.33
N ASN A 208 -12.47 -47.38 -1.32
CA ASN A 208 -12.03 -46.53 -2.43
C ASN A 208 -10.52 -46.22 -2.43
N VAL A 209 -9.91 -46.11 -1.25
CA VAL A 209 -8.44 -46.09 -1.12
C VAL A 209 -7.88 -47.41 -1.62
N GLY A 210 -8.50 -48.54 -1.26
CA GLY A 210 -8.15 -49.86 -1.80
C GLY A 210 -8.18 -49.89 -3.33
N ARG A 211 -9.28 -49.44 -3.94
CA ARG A 211 -9.42 -49.35 -5.41
C ARG A 211 -8.30 -48.52 -6.06
N MET A 212 -7.91 -47.41 -5.43
CA MET A 212 -6.85 -46.54 -5.94
C MET A 212 -5.47 -47.18 -5.83
N LEU A 213 -5.18 -47.82 -4.70
CA LEU A 213 -3.93 -48.56 -4.49
C LEU A 213 -3.84 -49.77 -5.43
N ASP A 214 -4.92 -50.55 -5.58
CA ASP A 214 -4.99 -51.68 -6.50
C ASP A 214 -4.69 -51.25 -7.95
N TYR A 215 -5.22 -50.10 -8.37
CA TYR A 215 -4.93 -49.55 -9.70
C TYR A 215 -3.46 -49.16 -9.84
N LEU A 216 -2.89 -48.43 -8.86
CA LEU A 216 -1.47 -48.05 -8.88
C LEU A 216 -0.55 -49.28 -8.89
N ASP A 217 -0.89 -50.31 -8.12
CA ASP A 217 -0.12 -51.55 -8.00
C ASP A 217 -0.24 -52.46 -9.23
N SER A 218 -1.35 -52.35 -9.98
CA SER A 218 -1.52 -53.03 -11.27
C SER A 218 -0.61 -52.49 -12.38
N GLU A 219 -0.03 -51.30 -12.19
CA GLU A 219 0.85 -50.61 -13.13
C GLU A 219 2.26 -50.45 -12.50
N PRO A 220 3.21 -51.40 -12.70
CA PRO A 220 4.46 -51.45 -11.95
C PRO A 220 5.28 -50.15 -11.93
N GLN A 221 5.28 -49.41 -13.04
CA GLN A 221 5.98 -48.12 -13.13
C GLN A 221 5.37 -47.04 -12.22
N LEU A 222 4.05 -47.08 -11.99
CA LEU A 222 3.38 -46.15 -11.08
C LEU A 222 3.57 -46.58 -9.63
N ALA A 223 3.46 -47.86 -9.33
CA ALA A 223 3.66 -48.40 -7.99
C ALA A 223 5.03 -48.02 -7.41
N GLU A 224 6.10 -48.11 -8.21
CA GLU A 224 7.47 -47.82 -7.78
C GLU A 224 7.79 -46.32 -7.70
N ASN A 225 7.15 -45.48 -8.52
CA ASN A 225 7.54 -44.08 -8.73
C ASN A 225 6.46 -43.05 -8.33
N THR A 226 5.45 -43.46 -7.56
CA THR A 226 4.42 -42.54 -7.02
C THR A 226 4.55 -42.48 -5.50
N ILE A 227 4.58 -41.25 -4.96
CA ILE A 227 4.41 -41.03 -3.53
C ILE A 227 2.92 -41.00 -3.25
N VAL A 228 2.44 -41.92 -2.42
CA VAL A 228 1.04 -41.95 -1.97
C VAL A 228 0.97 -41.48 -0.54
N VAL A 229 0.06 -40.54 -0.28
CA VAL A 229 -0.12 -39.92 1.04
C VAL A 229 -1.59 -40.05 1.42
N TYR A 230 -1.85 -40.63 2.58
CA TYR A 230 -3.16 -40.66 3.20
C TYR A 230 -3.11 -39.79 4.46
N THR A 231 -3.89 -38.73 4.48
CA THR A 231 -3.93 -37.75 5.57
C THR A 231 -5.32 -37.13 5.71
N SER A 232 -5.55 -36.44 6.81
CA SER A 232 -6.73 -35.61 7.07
C SER A 232 -6.32 -34.13 7.21
N ASP A 233 -7.30 -33.22 7.24
CA ASP A 233 -7.09 -31.81 7.58
C ASP A 233 -6.87 -31.62 9.11
N GLN A 234 -7.50 -32.45 9.94
CA GLN A 234 -7.27 -32.60 11.38
C GLN A 234 -7.84 -33.95 11.89
N GLY A 235 -7.63 -34.26 13.17
CA GLY A 235 -8.35 -35.32 13.89
C GLY A 235 -9.82 -34.98 14.14
N PHE A 236 -10.49 -35.82 14.92
CA PHE A 236 -11.94 -35.68 15.19
C PHE A 236 -12.32 -36.36 16.50
N PHE A 237 -13.15 -35.70 17.32
CA PHE A 237 -13.72 -36.34 18.50
C PHE A 237 -14.78 -37.36 18.08
N LEU A 238 -14.59 -38.61 18.51
CA LEU A 238 -15.48 -39.73 18.25
C LEU A 238 -16.36 -40.05 19.46
N GLY A 239 -16.46 -39.11 20.41
CA GLY A 239 -17.17 -39.23 21.68
C GLY A 239 -16.27 -39.02 22.90
N GLU A 240 -14.95 -38.91 22.70
CA GLU A 240 -14.02 -38.51 23.75
C GLU A 240 -14.43 -37.13 24.30
N HIS A 241 -14.37 -37.01 25.62
CA HIS A 241 -14.91 -35.87 26.38
C HIS A 241 -16.39 -35.59 26.13
N GLY A 242 -17.15 -36.56 25.61
CA GLY A 242 -18.54 -36.41 25.22
C GLY A 242 -18.76 -35.58 23.95
N TRP A 243 -17.71 -35.23 23.21
CA TRP A 243 -17.79 -34.37 22.03
C TRP A 243 -17.84 -35.14 20.70
N PHE A 244 -18.39 -34.47 19.71
CA PHE A 244 -18.12 -34.71 18.28
C PHE A 244 -17.50 -33.43 17.70
N ASP A 245 -17.01 -33.47 16.46
CA ASP A 245 -16.34 -32.34 15.78
C ASP A 245 -14.85 -32.17 16.15
N LYS A 246 -14.22 -31.06 15.75
CA LYS A 246 -12.77 -30.88 15.73
C LYS A 246 -12.33 -29.41 15.91
N ARG A 247 -12.57 -28.87 17.10
CA ARG A 247 -12.39 -27.42 17.38
C ARG A 247 -11.25 -27.09 18.33
N PHE A 248 -10.75 -28.05 19.09
CA PHE A 248 -9.83 -27.80 20.20
C PHE A 248 -8.47 -28.45 19.98
N MET A 249 -7.50 -28.03 20.78
CA MET A 249 -6.13 -28.56 20.76
C MET A 249 -5.97 -29.84 21.63
N TYR A 250 -7.04 -30.56 21.99
CA TYR A 250 -6.92 -31.86 22.67
C TYR A 250 -6.48 -32.96 21.69
N GLU A 251 -5.77 -34.00 22.16
CA GLU A 251 -5.05 -34.98 21.34
C GLU A 251 -5.93 -35.62 20.25
N GLU A 252 -7.19 -35.97 20.55
CA GLU A 252 -8.07 -36.67 19.60
C GLU A 252 -8.45 -35.83 18.38
N SER A 253 -8.60 -34.52 18.55
CA SER A 253 -8.77 -33.60 17.43
C SER A 253 -7.41 -33.15 16.89
N PHE A 254 -6.43 -32.89 17.75
CA PHE A 254 -5.17 -32.29 17.38
C PHE A 254 -4.28 -33.20 16.52
N GLN A 255 -4.29 -34.51 16.75
CA GLN A 255 -3.55 -35.48 15.96
C GLN A 255 -4.32 -35.91 14.71
N MET A 256 -3.62 -36.07 13.59
CA MET A 256 -4.21 -36.58 12.36
C MET A 256 -3.51 -37.87 11.91
N PRO A 257 -4.23 -38.78 11.22
CA PRO A 257 -3.56 -39.89 10.55
C PRO A 257 -2.64 -39.36 9.47
N PHE A 258 -1.41 -39.86 9.42
CA PHE A 258 -0.49 -39.61 8.32
C PHE A 258 0.20 -40.92 7.93
N LEU A 259 -0.17 -41.44 6.76
CA LEU A 259 0.47 -42.61 6.15
C LEU A 259 1.07 -42.20 4.83
N ILE A 260 2.30 -42.61 4.57
CA ILE A 260 3.01 -42.29 3.33
C ILE A 260 3.71 -43.53 2.79
N ARG A 261 3.56 -43.76 1.49
CA ARG A 261 4.16 -44.86 0.74
C ARG A 261 5.01 -44.30 -0.39
N TYR A 262 6.31 -44.57 -0.34
CA TYR A 262 7.20 -44.37 -1.48
C TYR A 262 8.31 -45.43 -1.47
N PRO A 263 8.12 -46.56 -2.18
CA PRO A 263 9.00 -47.74 -2.06
C PRO A 263 10.49 -47.47 -2.32
N LYS A 264 10.80 -46.42 -3.08
CA LYS A 264 12.19 -46.05 -3.43
C LYS A 264 12.99 -45.50 -2.25
N GLU A 265 12.36 -44.83 -1.29
CA GLU A 265 13.06 -44.14 -0.19
C GLU A 265 12.53 -44.44 1.21
N ILE A 266 11.32 -44.98 1.33
CA ILE A 266 10.65 -45.22 2.61
C ILE A 266 10.61 -46.72 2.89
N ILE A 267 11.13 -47.13 4.05
CA ILE A 267 11.12 -48.53 4.48
C ILE A 267 9.69 -48.94 4.83
N ALA A 268 9.16 -49.95 4.16
CA ALA A 268 7.80 -50.43 4.44
C ALA A 268 7.65 -50.86 5.92
N GLY A 269 6.58 -50.38 6.56
CA GLY A 269 6.25 -50.70 7.96
C GLY A 269 7.05 -49.91 9.00
N SER A 270 7.88 -48.93 8.62
CA SER A 270 8.54 -48.04 9.58
C SER A 270 7.56 -47.07 10.25
N VAL A 271 7.85 -46.69 11.50
CA VAL A 271 7.12 -45.67 12.27
C VAL A 271 8.08 -44.52 12.59
N CYS A 272 7.59 -43.29 12.50
CA CYS A 272 8.31 -42.07 12.86
C CYS A 272 7.53 -41.35 13.97
N ASP A 273 8.14 -41.23 15.15
CA ASP A 273 7.53 -40.59 16.32
C ASP A 273 7.85 -39.07 16.39
N ASP A 274 8.59 -38.54 15.41
CA ASP A 274 8.90 -37.12 15.32
C ASP A 274 7.66 -36.30 14.92
N ILE A 275 7.51 -35.12 15.52
CA ILE A 275 6.38 -34.24 15.24
C ILE A 275 6.54 -33.60 13.86
N ILE A 276 5.51 -33.73 13.02
CA ILE A 276 5.35 -33.01 11.74
C ILE A 276 4.03 -32.22 11.76
N CYS A 277 3.96 -31.11 11.01
CA CYS A 277 2.77 -30.26 10.90
C CYS A 277 2.29 -30.17 9.44
N ASN A 278 1.02 -29.80 9.22
CA ASN A 278 0.45 -29.61 7.86
C ASN A 278 1.25 -28.63 6.99
N VAL A 279 1.85 -27.61 7.61
CA VAL A 279 2.69 -26.63 6.91
C VAL A 279 3.95 -27.27 6.30
N ASP A 280 4.41 -28.41 6.82
CA ASP A 280 5.60 -29.10 6.35
C ASP A 280 5.35 -29.93 5.07
N PHE A 281 4.09 -30.13 4.68
CA PHE A 281 3.70 -30.96 3.54
C PHE A 281 4.19 -30.35 2.21
N ALA A 282 3.84 -29.08 1.95
CA ALA A 282 4.21 -28.42 0.70
C ALA A 282 5.74 -28.31 0.48
N PRO A 283 6.56 -27.91 1.49
CA PRO A 283 8.01 -27.97 1.39
C PRO A 283 8.54 -29.37 1.06
N THR A 284 7.93 -30.42 1.62
CA THR A 284 8.33 -31.82 1.38
C THR A 284 8.01 -32.28 -0.03
N TRP A 285 6.84 -31.89 -0.57
CA TRP A 285 6.49 -32.20 -1.97
C TRP A 285 7.45 -31.52 -2.95
N LEU A 286 7.82 -30.27 -2.69
CA LEU A 286 8.79 -29.54 -3.49
C LEU A 286 10.17 -30.20 -3.44
N ASP A 287 10.63 -30.63 -2.26
CA ASP A 287 11.88 -31.38 -2.10
C ASP A 287 11.89 -32.68 -2.94
N TYR A 288 10.83 -33.49 -2.86
CA TYR A 288 10.71 -34.71 -3.69
C TYR A 288 10.64 -34.39 -5.19
N ALA A 289 10.02 -33.27 -5.57
CA ALA A 289 9.99 -32.78 -6.95
C ALA A 289 11.32 -32.11 -7.39
N ASN A 290 12.31 -32.01 -6.50
CA ASN A 290 13.57 -31.30 -6.70
C ASN A 290 13.36 -29.83 -7.10
N LEU A 291 12.37 -29.19 -6.46
CA LEU A 291 12.01 -27.80 -6.59
C LEU A 291 12.35 -27.04 -5.30
N PRO A 292 12.81 -25.77 -5.40
CA PRO A 292 13.05 -24.96 -4.23
C PRO A 292 11.73 -24.58 -3.54
N ALA A 293 11.69 -24.67 -2.21
CA ALA A 293 10.62 -24.08 -1.42
C ALA A 293 10.69 -22.54 -1.51
N PRO A 294 9.58 -21.84 -1.85
CA PRO A 294 9.54 -20.39 -1.82
C PRO A 294 9.80 -19.83 -0.42
N SER A 295 10.44 -18.66 -0.31
CA SER A 295 10.82 -18.08 0.99
C SER A 295 9.65 -17.67 1.88
N TYR A 296 8.45 -17.53 1.34
CA TYR A 296 7.22 -17.23 2.09
C TYR A 296 6.50 -18.49 2.60
N MET A 297 6.90 -19.68 2.13
CA MET A 297 6.27 -20.94 2.51
C MET A 297 6.71 -21.33 3.92
N GLN A 298 5.75 -21.43 4.83
CA GLN A 298 6.00 -21.95 6.18
C GLN A 298 6.27 -23.46 6.13
N GLY A 299 6.98 -23.98 7.13
CA GLY A 299 7.30 -25.40 7.28
C GLY A 299 8.69 -25.79 6.76
N THR A 300 9.10 -27.03 7.00
CA THR A 300 10.38 -27.59 6.57
C THR A 300 10.17 -28.98 5.98
N SER A 301 10.96 -29.37 4.97
CA SER A 301 10.85 -30.71 4.40
C SER A 301 11.14 -31.79 5.44
N PHE A 302 10.19 -32.70 5.66
CA PHE A 302 10.35 -33.87 6.54
C PHE A 302 10.86 -35.11 5.79
N ARG A 303 11.29 -35.00 4.53
CA ARG A 303 11.91 -36.11 3.77
C ARG A 303 13.03 -36.83 4.54
N PRO A 304 13.93 -36.17 5.29
CA PRO A 304 14.92 -36.85 6.14
C PRO A 304 14.29 -37.78 7.18
N LEU A 305 13.15 -37.40 7.77
CA LEU A 305 12.46 -38.21 8.79
C LEU A 305 11.93 -39.50 8.20
N LEU A 306 11.41 -39.44 6.97
CA LEU A 306 10.94 -40.61 6.22
C LEU A 306 12.05 -41.60 5.89
N GLN A 307 13.31 -41.15 5.92
CA GLN A 307 14.52 -41.95 5.76
C GLN A 307 15.09 -42.43 7.11
N GLY A 308 14.36 -42.23 8.22
CA GLY A 308 14.76 -42.59 9.57
C GLY A 308 15.83 -41.68 10.18
N ARG A 309 15.95 -40.43 9.70
CA ARG A 309 16.96 -39.47 10.16
C ARG A 309 16.31 -38.17 10.60
N THR A 310 16.33 -37.91 11.91
CA THR A 310 15.93 -36.63 12.51
C THR A 310 17.07 -35.59 12.39
N PRO A 311 16.92 -34.50 11.62
CA PRO A 311 17.90 -33.42 11.62
C PRO A 311 18.04 -32.75 12.99
N GLU A 312 19.24 -32.29 13.35
CA GLU A 312 19.46 -31.54 14.61
C GLU A 312 18.61 -30.25 14.68
N SER A 313 18.28 -29.66 13.54
CA SER A 313 17.44 -28.47 13.44
C SER A 313 15.94 -28.77 13.51
N TRP A 314 15.52 -30.05 13.54
CA TRP A 314 14.11 -30.42 13.55
C TRP A 314 13.47 -30.06 14.89
N GLN A 315 12.52 -29.14 14.85
CA GLN A 315 11.84 -28.71 16.06
C GLN A 315 10.75 -29.72 16.43
N GLN A 316 10.90 -30.37 17.57
CA GLN A 316 9.92 -31.32 18.12
C GLN A 316 8.74 -30.60 18.78
N VAL A 317 8.08 -29.72 18.01
CA VAL A 317 6.96 -28.91 18.49
C VAL A 317 5.90 -28.74 17.40
N ALA A 318 4.63 -28.74 17.82
CA ALA A 318 3.50 -28.37 16.98
C ALA A 318 2.83 -27.11 17.55
N TYR A 319 2.71 -26.09 16.72
CA TYR A 319 1.98 -24.85 17.02
C TYR A 319 0.55 -24.94 16.47
N HIS A 320 -0.42 -24.46 17.24
CA HIS A 320 -1.83 -24.45 16.86
C HIS A 320 -2.46 -23.10 17.17
N ARG A 321 -3.25 -22.57 16.25
CA ARG A 321 -4.12 -21.41 16.49
C ARG A 321 -5.49 -21.61 15.89
N TYR A 322 -6.50 -21.40 16.71
CA TYR A 322 -7.91 -21.44 16.34
C TYR A 322 -8.52 -20.04 16.47
N TRP A 323 -8.90 -19.46 15.34
CA TRP A 323 -9.31 -18.05 15.21
C TRP A 323 -10.79 -17.79 15.47
N MET A 324 -11.65 -18.76 15.17
CA MET A 324 -13.10 -18.57 15.13
C MET A 324 -13.70 -18.57 16.54
N HIS A 325 -13.94 -17.38 17.09
CA HIS A 325 -14.45 -17.24 18.46
C HIS A 325 -15.98 -17.29 18.54
N ASN A 326 -16.51 -18.14 19.41
CA ASN A 326 -17.93 -18.21 19.78
C ASN A 326 -18.87 -18.26 18.56
N ASP A 327 -18.55 -19.10 17.58
CA ASP A 327 -19.35 -19.25 16.36
C ASP A 327 -20.79 -19.70 16.67
N ILE A 328 -21.70 -19.46 15.72
CA ILE A 328 -23.14 -19.74 15.89
C ILE A 328 -23.51 -21.21 16.03
N ILE A 329 -22.60 -22.11 15.64
CA ILE A 329 -22.87 -23.55 15.58
C ILE A 329 -22.29 -24.22 16.83
N HIS A 330 -20.99 -24.08 17.05
CA HIS A 330 -20.25 -24.85 18.06
C HIS A 330 -19.99 -24.06 19.33
N HIS A 331 -20.10 -22.72 19.31
CA HIS A 331 -19.75 -21.87 20.45
C HIS A 331 -18.33 -22.15 20.99
N ALA A 332 -17.41 -22.57 20.12
CA ALA A 332 -16.04 -22.87 20.51
C ALA A 332 -15.27 -21.57 20.74
N TYR A 333 -14.45 -21.52 21.78
CA TYR A 333 -13.67 -20.31 22.09
C TYR A 333 -12.30 -20.32 21.42
N ALA A 334 -11.88 -19.14 20.99
CA ALA A 334 -10.63 -18.95 20.28
C ALA A 334 -9.42 -19.11 21.22
N HIS A 335 -8.41 -19.82 20.73
CA HIS A 335 -7.23 -20.21 21.50
C HIS A 335 -6.03 -20.47 20.60
N TYR A 336 -4.84 -20.49 21.19
CA TYR A 336 -3.66 -21.05 20.56
C TYR A 336 -2.81 -21.77 21.59
N GLY A 337 -1.86 -22.57 21.13
CA GLY A 337 -0.99 -23.31 22.02
C GLY A 337 0.19 -23.94 21.32
N ILE A 338 1.04 -24.57 22.13
CA ILE A 338 2.17 -25.35 21.65
C ILE A 338 2.21 -26.71 22.34
N ARG A 339 2.53 -27.74 21.57
CA ARG A 339 2.71 -29.12 21.99
C ARG A 339 4.13 -29.55 21.68
N ASN A 340 4.89 -30.06 22.65
CA ASN A 340 6.17 -30.73 22.39
C ASN A 340 5.99 -32.25 22.39
N GLN A 341 6.97 -33.06 22.83
CA GLN A 341 6.82 -34.53 22.93
C GLN A 341 6.13 -35.01 24.21
N ARG A 342 6.12 -34.21 25.30
CA ARG A 342 5.41 -34.57 26.56
C ARG A 342 4.32 -33.60 27.05
N TYR A 343 4.54 -32.30 26.92
CA TYR A 343 3.65 -31.28 27.47
C TYR A 343 2.87 -30.56 26.39
N LYS A 344 1.68 -30.07 26.76
CA LYS A 344 0.82 -29.21 25.93
C LYS A 344 0.40 -27.97 26.71
N LEU A 345 0.66 -26.79 26.15
CA LEU A 345 0.28 -25.50 26.73
C LEU A 345 -0.71 -24.80 25.81
N ILE A 346 -1.87 -24.40 26.35
CA ILE A 346 -2.95 -23.73 25.63
C ILE A 346 -3.26 -22.41 26.32
N TYR A 347 -3.45 -21.35 25.55
CA TYR A 347 -4.01 -20.10 26.00
C TYR A 347 -5.36 -19.84 25.34
N TRP A 348 -6.40 -19.77 26.17
CA TRP A 348 -7.76 -19.43 25.77
C TRP A 348 -7.92 -17.92 25.81
N TYR A 349 -7.78 -17.27 24.65
CA TYR A 349 -7.85 -15.82 24.59
C TYR A 349 -9.27 -15.29 24.47
N ASN A 350 -10.21 -16.12 24.01
CA ASN A 350 -11.65 -15.85 24.03
C ASN A 350 -12.04 -14.49 23.42
N GLU A 351 -11.38 -14.07 22.35
CA GLU A 351 -11.67 -12.81 21.65
C GLU A 351 -11.93 -13.06 20.18
N PRO A 352 -12.87 -12.32 19.56
CA PRO A 352 -13.21 -12.51 18.16
C PRO A 352 -12.14 -12.01 17.19
N LEU A 353 -11.28 -11.07 17.61
CA LEU A 353 -10.22 -10.47 16.79
C LEU A 353 -10.68 -10.08 15.38
N ASP A 354 -11.93 -9.58 15.28
CA ASP A 354 -12.60 -9.17 14.04
C ASP A 354 -12.65 -10.23 12.92
N VAL A 355 -12.50 -11.51 13.27
CA VAL A 355 -12.58 -12.64 12.33
C VAL A 355 -14.03 -12.80 11.85
N PRO A 356 -14.30 -12.79 10.53
CA PRO A 356 -15.64 -13.00 10.00
C PRO A 356 -16.27 -14.31 10.51
N GLY A 357 -17.49 -14.23 11.05
CA GLY A 357 -18.20 -15.36 11.67
C GLY A 357 -17.95 -15.53 13.17
N ALA A 358 -16.91 -14.87 13.73
CA ALA A 358 -16.67 -14.83 15.16
C ALA A 358 -17.64 -13.86 15.87
N ARG A 359 -17.98 -14.15 17.12
CA ARG A 359 -18.92 -13.35 17.93
C ARG A 359 -18.31 -13.05 19.30
N PRO A 360 -18.68 -11.94 19.96
CA PRO A 360 -18.20 -11.64 21.30
C PRO A 360 -18.71 -12.65 22.34
N GLY A 361 -17.98 -12.83 23.45
CA GLY A 361 -18.40 -13.60 24.63
C GLY A 361 -17.23 -14.27 25.36
N GLY A 362 -17.27 -14.42 26.69
CA GLY A 362 -16.25 -15.18 27.43
C GLY A 362 -14.87 -14.53 27.57
N LYS A 363 -14.73 -13.24 27.23
CA LYS A 363 -13.48 -12.45 27.35
C LYS A 363 -13.00 -12.35 28.81
N GLU A 364 -13.92 -12.46 29.76
CA GLU A 364 -13.66 -12.50 31.19
C GLU A 364 -13.10 -13.85 31.69
N HIS A 365 -13.03 -14.86 30.81
CA HIS A 365 -12.58 -16.21 31.11
C HIS A 365 -11.30 -16.58 30.35
N LYS A 366 -10.43 -15.59 30.11
CA LYS A 366 -9.09 -15.84 29.58
C LYS A 366 -8.29 -16.67 30.58
N GLU A 367 -7.73 -17.77 30.12
CA GLU A 367 -7.04 -18.69 31.02
C GLU A 367 -6.01 -19.54 30.27
N TRP A 368 -5.06 -20.06 31.04
CA TRP A 368 -4.04 -20.98 30.56
C TRP A 368 -4.37 -22.40 30.98
N GLU A 369 -4.06 -23.36 30.11
CA GLU A 369 -4.00 -24.77 30.43
C GLU A 369 -2.62 -25.35 30.14
N LEU A 370 -2.14 -26.20 31.04
CA LEU A 370 -0.98 -27.04 30.82
C LEU A 370 -1.37 -28.49 31.13
N PHE A 371 -1.05 -29.40 30.22
CA PHE A 371 -1.21 -30.85 30.40
C PHE A 371 0.16 -31.55 30.36
N ASP A 372 0.36 -32.51 31.26
CA ASP A 372 1.44 -33.51 31.20
C ASP A 372 0.86 -34.78 30.55
N CYS A 373 0.98 -34.87 29.23
CA CYS A 373 0.33 -35.91 28.44
C CYS A 373 0.85 -37.33 28.74
N ASP A 374 1.99 -37.48 29.44
CA ASP A 374 2.47 -38.78 29.90
C ASP A 374 1.72 -39.27 31.15
N LYS A 375 1.42 -38.34 32.07
CA LYS A 375 0.72 -38.65 33.33
C LYS A 375 -0.80 -38.59 33.19
N ASP A 376 -1.26 -37.73 32.29
CA ASP A 376 -2.67 -37.48 31.99
C ASP A 376 -2.88 -37.52 30.47
N PRO A 377 -2.81 -38.72 29.86
CA PRO A 377 -2.94 -38.88 28.41
C PRO A 377 -4.33 -38.53 27.87
N LEU A 378 -5.31 -38.35 28.77
CA LEU A 378 -6.68 -37.96 28.45
C LEU A 378 -6.93 -36.47 28.74
N GLU A 379 -5.89 -35.71 29.13
CA GLU A 379 -5.95 -34.25 29.30
C GLU A 379 -7.13 -33.80 30.18
N LEU A 380 -7.35 -34.50 31.30
CA LEU A 380 -8.44 -34.23 32.24
C LEU A 380 -8.08 -33.18 33.30
N PHE A 381 -6.80 -32.93 33.55
CA PHE A 381 -6.32 -32.10 34.66
C PHE A 381 -5.38 -31.00 34.17
N ASN A 382 -5.86 -29.75 34.24
CA ASN A 382 -5.02 -28.58 34.01
C ASN A 382 -4.05 -28.36 35.20
N VAL A 383 -2.76 -28.62 34.96
CA VAL A 383 -1.69 -28.48 35.97
C VAL A 383 -0.97 -27.11 35.91
N TYR A 384 -1.47 -26.14 35.13
CA TYR A 384 -0.80 -24.84 34.92
C TYR A 384 -0.49 -24.10 36.23
N HIS A 385 -1.36 -24.21 37.24
CA HIS A 385 -1.20 -23.54 38.53
C HIS A 385 -0.46 -24.37 39.59
N GLU A 386 -0.07 -25.60 39.28
CA GLU A 386 0.61 -26.47 40.23
C GLU A 386 2.09 -26.07 40.37
N GLY A 387 2.56 -26.03 41.61
CA GLY A 387 3.90 -25.55 41.94
C GLY A 387 5.03 -26.35 41.29
N GLU A 388 4.86 -27.67 41.14
CA GLU A 388 5.87 -28.55 40.54
C GLU A 388 6.03 -28.33 39.02
N TYR A 389 5.00 -27.83 38.33
CA TYR A 389 5.02 -27.60 36.89
C TYR A 389 5.42 -26.18 36.48
N GLN A 390 5.69 -25.27 37.42
CA GLN A 390 6.05 -23.88 37.08
C GLN A 390 7.34 -23.78 36.24
N GLY A 391 8.27 -24.74 36.37
CA GLY A 391 9.42 -24.85 35.47
C GLY A 391 9.01 -25.17 34.03
N VAL A 392 8.06 -26.10 33.88
CA VAL A 392 7.51 -26.53 32.59
C VAL A 392 6.69 -25.42 31.94
N VAL A 393 5.86 -24.70 32.71
CA VAL A 393 5.11 -23.53 32.21
C VAL A 393 6.07 -22.55 31.54
N ARG A 394 7.17 -22.18 32.22
CA ARG A 394 8.17 -21.25 31.66
C ARG A 394 8.80 -21.77 30.38
N GLN A 395 9.18 -23.05 30.36
CA GLN A 395 9.75 -23.68 29.17
C GLN A 395 8.77 -23.64 28.00
N MET A 396 7.52 -24.06 28.23
CA MET A 396 6.50 -24.16 27.20
C MET A 396 6.06 -22.79 26.68
N THR A 397 5.92 -21.77 27.54
CA THR A 397 5.64 -20.40 27.10
C THR A 397 6.79 -19.84 26.26
N THR A 398 8.05 -20.11 26.63
CA THR A 398 9.22 -19.69 25.83
C THR A 398 9.21 -20.35 24.45
N LEU A 399 8.89 -21.65 24.38
CA LEU A 399 8.78 -22.36 23.11
C LEU A 399 7.64 -21.79 22.25
N LEU A 400 6.49 -21.51 22.87
CA LEU A 400 5.34 -20.89 22.22
C LEU A 400 5.70 -19.54 21.60
N GLU A 401 6.22 -18.60 22.39
CA GLU A 401 6.60 -17.27 21.91
C GLU A 401 7.70 -17.33 20.84
N LYS A 402 8.70 -18.22 21.00
CA LYS A 402 9.73 -18.40 19.98
C LYS A 402 9.13 -18.88 18.66
N LYS A 403 8.21 -19.85 18.72
CA LYS A 403 7.58 -20.38 17.52
C LYS A 403 6.65 -19.36 16.86
N MET A 404 5.87 -18.63 17.65
CA MET A 404 5.04 -17.52 17.17
C MET A 404 5.88 -16.45 16.47
N ALA A 405 6.99 -16.02 17.08
CA ALA A 405 7.90 -15.06 16.47
C ALA A 405 8.57 -15.59 15.19
N GLU A 406 8.90 -16.89 15.13
CA GLU A 406 9.45 -17.53 13.93
C GLU A 406 8.48 -17.51 12.75
N ILE A 407 7.20 -17.76 13.01
CA ILE A 407 6.16 -17.86 11.97
C ILE A 407 5.43 -16.53 11.70
N GLY A 408 5.81 -15.46 12.41
CA GLY A 408 5.20 -14.13 12.27
C GLY A 408 3.83 -13.99 12.93
N ASP A 409 3.53 -14.79 13.97
CA ASP A 409 2.28 -14.71 14.73
C ASP A 409 2.44 -13.91 16.02
N GLU A 410 1.39 -13.19 16.43
CA GLU A 410 1.42 -12.26 17.57
C GLU A 410 0.74 -12.83 18.82
N PRO A 411 1.40 -12.79 20.00
CA PRO A 411 0.84 -13.29 21.24
C PRO A 411 -0.18 -12.31 21.82
N VAL A 412 -1.40 -12.80 22.03
CA VAL A 412 -2.46 -12.08 22.77
C VAL A 412 -2.50 -12.43 24.27
N HIS A 413 -1.57 -13.28 24.72
CA HIS A 413 -1.43 -13.64 26.13
C HIS A 413 -0.59 -12.60 26.87
N PRO A 414 -0.85 -12.36 28.16
CA PRO A 414 -0.04 -11.45 28.96
C PRO A 414 1.41 -11.91 28.98
N LYS A 415 2.34 -11.01 28.67
CA LYS A 415 3.78 -11.31 28.73
C LYS A 415 4.16 -11.70 30.16
N PRO A 416 4.81 -12.85 30.38
CA PRO A 416 5.13 -13.28 31.74
C PRO A 416 6.12 -12.33 32.42
N GLN A 417 5.87 -11.96 33.68
CA GLN A 417 6.71 -11.03 34.44
C GLN A 417 8.19 -11.45 34.55
N TRP A 418 8.49 -12.74 34.45
CA TRP A 418 9.86 -13.28 34.50
C TRP A 418 10.65 -13.13 33.20
N LEU A 419 9.99 -12.84 32.06
CA LEU A 419 10.63 -12.56 30.77
C LEU A 419 11.11 -11.10 30.66
N LEU A 420 10.51 -10.17 31.40
CA LEU A 420 10.94 -8.77 31.48
C LEU A 420 12.40 -8.61 31.96
N GLY A 421 12.92 -9.58 32.72
CA GLY A 421 14.32 -9.61 33.17
C GLY A 421 15.34 -10.17 32.16
N LEU A 422 14.90 -10.92 31.14
CA LEU A 422 15.78 -11.57 30.14
C LEU A 422 15.84 -10.81 28.81
N VAL A 423 14.83 -9.99 28.49
CA VAL A 423 14.80 -9.16 27.27
C VAL A 423 15.92 -8.09 27.26
N PHE A 424 16.45 -7.72 28.43
CA PHE A 424 17.63 -6.85 28.54
C PHE A 424 18.94 -7.51 28.07
N ALA A 425 18.99 -8.86 28.02
CA ALA A 425 20.18 -9.62 27.61
C ALA A 425 20.12 -10.13 26.16
N TRP A 426 18.94 -10.11 25.52
CA TRP A 426 18.76 -10.66 24.16
C TRP A 426 18.88 -9.62 23.03
N ARG A 427 18.75 -8.33 23.33
CA ARG A 427 18.97 -7.24 22.35
C ARG A 427 20.45 -7.02 21.96
N THR A 428 21.39 -7.67 22.65
CA THR A 428 22.84 -7.59 22.37
C THR A 428 23.39 -8.74 21.51
N PHE A 429 22.59 -9.74 21.13
CA PHE A 429 23.04 -10.89 20.33
C PHE A 429 22.20 -11.09 19.04
N LYS A 430 22.33 -10.17 18.09
CA LYS A 430 21.96 -10.44 16.68
C LYS A 430 22.83 -9.68 15.69
N TYR A 431 24.15 -9.81 15.85
CA TYR A 431 25.15 -9.59 14.79
C TYR A 431 26.32 -10.56 14.99
N MET A 432 26.07 -11.86 14.79
CA MET A 432 27.14 -12.83 14.51
C MET A 432 26.58 -13.91 13.59
N SER A 433 26.83 -13.78 12.29
CA SER A 433 26.75 -14.90 11.37
C SER A 433 27.96 -15.81 11.61
N ILE A 434 27.72 -17.07 11.90
CA ILE A 434 28.69 -18.14 11.67
C ILE A 434 28.24 -18.81 10.39
N HIS A 435 29.11 -18.96 9.38
CA HIS A 435 29.13 -20.16 8.53
C HIS A 435 30.55 -20.43 7.98
N ALA A 436 30.75 -21.71 7.69
CA ALA A 436 31.97 -22.45 7.47
C ALA A 436 32.95 -21.84 6.45
N ASP A 437 34.09 -21.38 6.93
CA ASP A 437 35.41 -21.93 6.58
C ASP A 437 36.47 -21.10 7.33
N GLY A 438 37.07 -21.72 8.34
CA GLY A 438 37.90 -21.07 9.36
C GLY A 438 39.24 -20.49 8.88
N LYS A 439 39.22 -19.47 8.01
CA LYS A 439 40.38 -18.62 7.70
C LYS A 439 39.95 -17.17 7.52
N LEU A 440 40.37 -16.33 8.48
CA LEU A 440 40.28 -14.87 8.43
C LEU A 440 41.19 -14.30 7.33
N LEU A 441 40.60 -13.58 6.38
CA LEU A 441 41.28 -12.53 5.60
C LEU A 441 40.71 -11.16 6.01
N PRO A 442 41.52 -10.10 6.08
CA PRO A 442 41.07 -8.81 6.58
C PRO A 442 40.14 -8.12 5.56
N PRO A 443 39.10 -7.40 6.03
CA PRO A 443 38.20 -6.66 5.16
C PRO A 443 38.91 -5.49 4.47
N PHE A 444 38.77 -5.40 3.15
CA PHE A 444 39.01 -4.19 2.40
C PHE A 444 37.97 -3.14 2.81
N GLY A 445 38.42 -2.17 3.61
CA GLY A 445 37.58 -1.08 4.10
C GLY A 445 38.16 -0.32 5.30
N GLN A 446 39.49 -0.20 5.41
CA GLN A 446 40.13 0.77 6.30
C GLN A 446 41.29 1.47 5.58
N ALA A 447 40.97 2.65 5.06
CA ALA A 447 41.86 3.81 4.92
C ALA A 447 40.90 5.00 4.79
N LEU A 448 40.32 5.50 5.89
CA LEU A 448 40.91 6.57 6.69
C LEU A 448 40.20 6.62 8.05
N ALA A 449 40.84 6.12 9.10
CA ALA A 449 40.52 6.51 10.48
C ALA A 449 41.70 6.12 11.38
N ALA A 450 42.80 6.84 11.22
CA ALA A 450 43.90 6.85 12.19
C ALA A 450 44.30 8.30 12.45
N SER A 451 43.39 9.04 13.08
CA SER A 451 43.70 10.15 13.98
C SER A 451 42.52 10.31 14.94
N VAL A 452 42.50 9.48 15.98
CA VAL A 452 41.64 9.71 17.14
C VAL A 452 42.30 10.81 17.96
N HIS A 453 41.74 12.01 17.88
CA HIS A 453 41.38 12.80 19.05
C HIS A 453 40.24 13.77 18.66
N SER A 454 39.15 13.67 19.43
CA SER A 454 37.89 14.44 19.41
C SER A 454 37.07 14.45 18.11
N GLU A 455 35.92 13.77 18.13
CA GLU A 455 34.61 14.30 17.72
C GLU A 455 33.57 13.16 17.80
N MET A 456 32.59 13.27 18.71
CA MET A 456 31.35 12.49 18.60
C MET A 456 30.66 12.88 17.30
N SER A 457 30.05 11.93 16.59
CA SER A 457 29.23 12.32 15.42
C SER A 457 28.09 13.23 15.89
N VAL A 458 27.85 14.33 15.16
CA VAL A 458 26.83 15.33 15.49
C VAL A 458 25.45 14.69 15.70
N GLY A 459 25.12 13.63 14.94
CA GLY A 459 23.88 12.84 15.12
C GLY A 459 23.80 12.12 16.47
N THR A 460 24.90 11.52 16.95
CA THR A 460 24.97 10.89 18.28
C THR A 460 24.75 11.93 19.38
N LEU A 461 25.32 13.12 19.24
CA LEU A 461 25.14 14.22 20.19
C LEU A 461 23.69 14.73 20.25
N HIS A 462 23.00 14.85 19.10
CA HIS A 462 21.61 15.31 19.06
C HIS A 462 20.66 14.35 19.77
N ARG A 463 20.86 13.05 19.57
CA ARG A 463 20.06 12.01 20.24
C ARG A 463 20.28 12.00 21.75
N GLU A 464 21.53 12.08 22.22
CA GLU A 464 21.82 12.13 23.66
C GLU A 464 21.19 13.36 24.33
N ARG A 465 21.23 14.54 23.69
CA ARG A 465 20.55 15.74 24.17
C ARG A 465 19.03 15.58 24.20
N ALA A 466 18.46 14.93 23.19
CA ALA A 466 17.03 14.63 23.12
C ALA A 466 16.59 13.67 24.23
N GLU A 467 17.34 12.59 24.49
CA GLU A 467 17.07 11.64 25.58
C GLU A 467 17.18 12.30 26.96
N ALA A 468 18.21 13.14 27.16
CA ALA A 468 18.40 13.89 28.40
C ALA A 468 17.26 14.88 28.66
N LEU A 469 16.77 15.55 27.63
CA LEU A 469 15.63 16.47 27.73
C LEU A 469 14.32 15.71 27.95
N LEU A 470 14.07 14.62 27.22
CA LEU A 470 12.88 13.77 27.36
C LEU A 470 12.72 13.25 28.80
N SER A 471 13.81 12.89 29.45
CA SER A 471 13.81 12.40 30.84
C SER A 471 13.35 13.43 31.87
N GLN A 472 13.40 14.72 31.52
CA GLN A 472 13.00 15.82 32.39
C GLN A 472 11.57 16.29 32.14
N MET A 473 10.91 15.82 31.08
CA MET A 473 9.58 16.28 30.66
C MET A 473 8.46 15.64 31.49
N THR A 474 7.42 16.41 31.79
CA THR A 474 6.14 15.88 32.31
C THR A 474 5.36 15.19 31.18
N TRP A 475 4.32 14.45 31.54
CA TRP A 475 3.44 13.80 30.56
C TRP A 475 2.79 14.81 29.60
N GLU A 476 2.29 15.91 30.15
CA GLU A 476 1.64 16.99 29.40
C GLU A 476 2.61 17.70 28.47
N GLU A 477 3.86 17.90 28.89
CA GLU A 477 4.89 18.48 28.04
C GLU A 477 5.25 17.54 26.88
N LYS A 478 5.24 16.21 27.10
CA LYS A 478 5.48 15.21 26.05
C LYS A 478 4.35 15.24 25.01
N VAL A 479 3.09 15.10 25.44
CA VAL A 479 1.92 15.24 24.56
C VAL A 479 1.96 16.60 23.85
N GLY A 480 2.36 17.65 24.58
CA GLY A 480 2.55 19.01 24.08
C GLY A 480 3.45 19.12 22.86
N GLN A 481 4.44 18.26 22.70
CA GLN A 481 5.35 18.30 21.55
C GLN A 481 4.76 17.71 20.26
N MET A 482 3.69 16.92 20.35
CA MET A 482 3.12 16.15 19.24
C MET A 482 2.11 16.93 18.40
N GLY A 483 2.03 18.25 18.58
CA GLY A 483 1.20 19.15 17.78
C GLY A 483 1.69 20.59 17.87
N GLY A 484 0.94 21.53 17.31
CA GLY A 484 1.33 22.93 17.32
C GLY A 484 0.34 23.91 16.70
N ILE A 485 0.78 25.16 16.59
CA ILE A 485 -0.05 26.27 16.13
C ILE A 485 0.22 26.50 14.65
N ARG A 486 -0.63 26.01 13.75
CA ARG A 486 -0.45 26.23 12.29
C ARG A 486 -0.75 27.68 11.87
N ARG A 487 -1.70 28.33 12.55
CA ARG A 487 -2.20 29.68 12.23
C ARG A 487 -1.98 30.63 13.41
N LEU A 488 -0.78 31.19 13.51
CA LEU A 488 -0.47 32.17 14.56
C LEU A 488 -1.12 33.54 14.31
N LEU A 489 -1.16 33.98 13.06
CA LEU A 489 -1.58 35.33 12.69
C LEU A 489 -2.90 35.32 11.92
N ASN A 490 -3.70 36.36 12.18
CA ASN A 490 -4.95 36.65 11.47
C ASN A 490 -4.67 37.22 10.06
N THR A 491 -5.73 37.62 9.34
CA THR A 491 -5.61 38.41 8.12
C THR A 491 -5.08 39.81 8.45
N GLY A 492 -3.74 39.94 8.52
CA GLY A 492 -3.01 41.11 8.99
C GLY A 492 -1.81 40.71 9.87
N PRO A 493 -0.80 41.60 10.05
CA PRO A 493 0.32 41.36 10.94
C PRO A 493 -0.09 41.58 12.40
N GLU A 494 -0.97 40.72 12.91
CA GLU A 494 -1.44 40.73 14.30
C GLU A 494 -1.50 39.29 14.83
N ILE A 495 -1.01 39.10 16.04
CA ILE A 495 -1.07 37.81 16.75
C ILE A 495 -2.52 37.53 17.13
N ASP A 496 -3.03 36.36 16.78
CA ASP A 496 -4.28 35.86 17.31
C ASP A 496 -4.04 35.34 18.74
N GLU A 497 -4.03 36.26 19.72
CA GLU A 497 -3.74 35.94 21.12
C GLU A 497 -4.76 34.95 21.70
N GLU A 498 -6.03 35.01 21.27
CA GLU A 498 -7.06 34.04 21.70
C GLU A 498 -6.73 32.63 21.21
N ASN A 499 -6.40 32.47 19.93
CA ASN A 499 -5.96 31.17 19.41
C ASN A 499 -4.62 30.74 20.04
N TYR A 500 -3.67 31.65 20.25
CA TYR A 500 -2.41 31.31 20.92
C TYR A 500 -2.63 30.78 22.33
N GLU A 501 -3.38 31.51 23.18
CA GLU A 501 -3.71 31.11 24.55
C GLU A 501 -4.50 29.80 24.58
N TYR A 502 -5.50 29.64 23.70
CA TYR A 502 -6.27 28.41 23.57
C TYR A 502 -5.39 27.20 23.24
N ARG A 503 -4.50 27.33 22.25
CA ARG A 503 -3.62 26.24 21.82
C ARG A 503 -2.59 25.89 22.89
N GLN A 504 -2.08 26.87 23.63
CA GLN A 504 -1.21 26.65 24.78
C GLN A 504 -1.94 25.86 25.89
N ALA A 505 -3.20 26.23 26.19
CA ALA A 505 -4.02 25.52 27.17
C ALA A 505 -4.34 24.07 26.76
N GLU A 506 -4.39 23.79 25.45
CA GLU A 506 -4.66 22.47 24.87
C GLU A 506 -3.38 21.68 24.50
N TYR A 507 -2.23 22.00 25.13
CA TYR A 507 -0.97 21.28 24.94
C TYR A 507 -0.53 21.20 23.47
N GLN A 508 -0.38 22.35 22.79
CA GLN A 508 0.07 22.43 21.38
C GLN A 508 1.37 23.23 21.25
N ASN A 509 2.47 22.65 21.74
CA ASN A 509 3.75 23.32 22.03
C ASN A 509 4.94 22.80 21.18
N GLY A 510 4.69 21.96 20.18
CA GLY A 510 5.70 21.32 19.34
C GLY A 510 6.20 22.24 18.22
N ASN A 511 5.28 22.70 17.36
CA ASN A 511 5.59 23.51 16.19
C ASN A 511 4.75 24.80 16.10
N ILE A 512 5.22 25.74 15.26
CA ILE A 512 4.51 26.99 14.98
C ILE A 512 4.56 27.29 13.48
N GLY A 513 3.47 27.83 12.93
CA GLY A 513 3.36 28.33 11.57
C GLY A 513 2.78 29.74 11.57
N PHE A 514 2.92 30.45 10.46
CA PHE A 514 2.64 31.88 10.40
C PHE A 514 1.16 32.27 10.31
N GLY A 515 0.28 31.41 9.77
CA GLY A 515 -1.13 31.75 9.55
C GLY A 515 -1.44 32.29 8.16
N ALA A 516 -2.16 33.42 8.09
CA ALA A 516 -2.64 33.95 6.80
C ALA A 516 -1.47 34.24 5.84
N THR A 517 -1.54 33.64 4.64
CA THR A 517 -0.42 33.61 3.71
C THR A 517 -0.14 34.95 3.02
N LEU A 518 -1.15 35.82 2.87
CA LEU A 518 -0.94 37.14 2.26
C LEU A 518 -0.15 38.12 3.15
N ASN A 519 0.14 37.77 4.40
CA ASN A 519 0.96 38.62 5.26
C ASN A 519 2.41 38.69 4.74
N TRP A 520 2.99 39.89 4.80
CA TRP A 520 4.35 40.13 4.33
C TRP A 520 5.39 39.68 5.36
N ALA A 521 6.38 38.92 4.88
CA ALA A 521 7.41 38.29 5.69
C ALA A 521 8.13 39.24 6.67
N ASP A 522 8.45 40.45 6.23
CA ASP A 522 9.13 41.49 7.02
C ASP A 522 8.27 42.00 8.19
N GLY A 523 6.96 42.15 7.96
CA GLY A 523 6.01 42.60 8.97
C GLY A 523 5.70 41.55 10.03
N ILE A 524 5.72 40.26 9.68
CA ILE A 524 5.33 39.19 10.61
C ILE A 524 6.48 38.56 11.39
N LEU A 525 7.71 38.68 10.89
CA LEU A 525 8.86 38.08 11.54
C LEU A 525 9.06 38.60 12.97
N PRO A 526 8.93 39.91 13.25
CA PRO A 526 9.01 40.44 14.61
C PRO A 526 7.97 39.81 15.56
N LEU A 527 6.73 39.63 15.08
CA LEU A 527 5.63 39.05 15.87
C LEU A 527 5.86 37.56 16.15
N THR A 528 6.33 36.82 15.15
CA THR A 528 6.65 35.40 15.31
C THR A 528 7.88 35.22 16.20
N ASN A 529 8.86 36.13 16.13
CA ASN A 529 10.00 36.17 17.07
C ASN A 529 9.53 36.44 18.49
N GLU A 530 8.61 37.37 18.70
CA GLU A 530 8.04 37.66 20.01
C GLU A 530 7.43 36.39 20.63
N VAL A 531 6.57 35.67 19.90
CA VAL A 531 5.93 34.44 20.40
C VAL A 531 6.95 33.32 20.67
N ARG A 532 7.94 33.15 19.79
CA ARG A 532 9.04 32.19 20.02
C ARG A 532 9.84 32.55 21.26
N GLN A 533 10.10 33.84 21.47
CA GLN A 533 10.81 34.33 22.64
C GLN A 533 9.98 34.14 23.92
N ARG A 534 8.66 34.37 23.90
CA ARG A 534 7.75 34.06 25.00
C ARG A 534 7.83 32.58 25.35
N GLN A 535 7.68 31.68 24.36
CA GLN A 535 7.80 30.24 24.56
C GLN A 535 9.15 29.83 25.20
N ILE A 536 10.26 30.37 24.69
CA ILE A 536 11.59 30.10 25.23
C ILE A 536 11.71 30.62 26.66
N ASN A 537 11.26 31.83 26.96
CA ASN A 537 11.49 32.47 28.26
C ASN A 537 10.53 31.99 29.35
N GLU A 538 9.30 31.63 29.00
CA GLU A 538 8.20 31.40 29.94
C GLU A 538 7.94 29.90 30.20
N SER A 539 8.36 29.01 29.30
CA SER A 539 8.21 27.56 29.50
C SER A 539 9.30 26.98 30.41
N ARG A 540 8.93 25.98 31.24
CA ARG A 540 9.79 25.38 32.27
C ARG A 540 11.12 24.79 31.76
N LEU A 541 11.06 24.15 30.60
CA LEU A 541 12.22 23.49 29.97
C LEU A 541 12.80 24.29 28.80
N HIS A 542 12.27 25.50 28.54
CA HIS A 542 12.75 26.39 27.48
C HIS A 542 12.78 25.73 26.09
N ILE A 543 11.85 24.81 25.80
CA ILE A 543 11.80 24.08 24.53
C ILE A 543 11.23 25.01 23.46
N PRO A 544 11.99 25.37 22.41
CA PRO A 544 11.52 26.27 21.37
C PRO A 544 10.50 25.58 20.47
N PHE A 545 9.59 26.35 19.90
CA PHE A 545 8.82 25.90 18.74
C PHE A 545 9.75 25.64 17.55
N ILE A 546 9.50 24.57 16.79
CA ILE A 546 10.05 24.46 15.44
C ILE A 546 9.11 25.17 14.45
N THR A 547 9.65 26.07 13.64
CA THR A 547 8.83 26.80 12.67
C THR A 547 8.63 25.96 11.41
N VAL A 548 7.36 25.67 11.09
CA VAL A 548 6.94 24.79 9.99
C VAL A 548 6.03 25.52 9.00
N THR A 549 6.24 25.28 7.71
CA THR A 549 5.43 25.88 6.63
C THR A 549 5.43 25.03 5.36
N ASP A 550 4.57 25.33 4.39
CA ASP A 550 4.64 24.73 3.06
C ASP A 550 5.74 25.40 2.21
N SER A 551 6.26 24.68 1.22
CA SER A 551 7.34 25.16 0.35
C SER A 551 7.30 24.54 -1.05
N ILE A 552 6.10 24.45 -1.65
CA ILE A 552 5.88 23.84 -2.97
C ILE A 552 6.69 24.58 -4.05
N ASN A 553 6.44 25.89 -4.22
CA ASN A 553 7.13 26.72 -5.22
C ASN A 553 7.48 28.13 -4.72
N SER A 554 7.31 28.38 -3.44
CA SER A 554 7.54 29.69 -2.82
C SER A 554 7.67 29.55 -1.31
N LEU A 555 8.16 30.61 -0.65
CA LEU A 555 7.80 30.89 0.73
C LEU A 555 6.28 30.86 0.85
N TYR A 556 5.67 30.18 1.82
CA TYR A 556 4.20 30.21 1.98
C TYR A 556 3.70 31.48 2.70
N LEU A 557 4.30 32.62 2.33
CA LEU A 557 4.03 34.00 2.77
C LEU A 557 4.37 35.01 1.67
N SER A 558 3.65 36.14 1.63
CA SER A 558 4.03 37.27 0.77
C SER A 558 5.46 37.75 1.09
N GLY A 559 6.20 38.10 0.05
CA GLY A 559 7.51 38.76 0.15
C GLY A 559 8.68 37.91 -0.35
N GLY A 560 8.47 36.61 -0.62
CA GLY A 560 9.48 35.72 -1.23
C GLY A 560 9.46 35.69 -2.75
N THR A 561 10.41 34.98 -3.38
CA THR A 561 10.40 34.70 -4.82
C THR A 561 9.36 33.62 -5.16
N ILE A 562 8.64 33.80 -6.27
CA ILE A 562 7.63 32.82 -6.75
C ILE A 562 8.22 32.07 -7.94
N PHE A 563 8.61 30.81 -7.70
CA PHE A 563 9.07 29.91 -8.74
C PHE A 563 7.89 29.27 -9.48
N PRO A 564 8.09 28.74 -10.70
CA PRO A 564 7.10 27.87 -11.33
C PRO A 564 6.69 26.71 -10.43
N SER A 565 5.49 26.17 -10.62
CA SER A 565 5.03 25.00 -9.86
C SER A 565 5.94 23.78 -10.09
N ASN A 566 5.88 22.78 -9.22
CA ASN A 566 6.71 21.57 -9.35
C ASN A 566 6.55 20.90 -10.72
N LEU A 567 5.33 20.88 -11.27
CA LEU A 567 5.08 20.32 -12.59
C LEU A 567 5.82 21.10 -13.68
N ALA A 568 5.76 22.44 -13.62
CA ALA A 568 6.49 23.30 -14.54
C ALA A 568 8.02 23.13 -14.37
N MET A 569 8.51 23.04 -13.14
CA MET A 569 9.93 22.79 -12.87
C MET A 569 10.38 21.41 -13.38
N ALA A 570 9.54 20.38 -13.26
CA ALA A 570 9.80 19.06 -13.83
C ALA A 570 9.89 19.10 -15.36
N ALA A 571 9.10 19.96 -16.01
CA ALA A 571 9.15 20.16 -17.46
C ALA A 571 10.51 20.66 -17.95
N THR A 572 11.36 21.20 -17.08
CA THR A 572 12.74 21.56 -17.43
C THR A 572 13.62 20.35 -17.71
N PHE A 573 13.35 19.19 -17.09
CA PHE A 573 14.24 18.02 -17.05
C PHE A 573 15.69 18.40 -16.67
N ASN A 574 15.85 19.36 -15.76
CA ASN A 574 17.13 19.95 -15.38
C ASN A 574 17.30 19.97 -13.86
N ILE A 575 17.80 18.85 -13.30
CA ILE A 575 18.02 18.70 -11.86
C ILE A 575 18.94 19.78 -11.28
N PRO A 576 20.08 20.15 -11.91
CA PRO A 576 20.91 21.25 -11.41
C PRO A 576 20.17 22.59 -11.28
N LEU A 577 19.43 22.99 -12.32
CA LEU A 577 18.66 24.25 -12.29
C LEU A 577 17.53 24.19 -11.25
N PHE A 578 16.88 23.04 -11.09
CA PHE A 578 15.91 22.82 -10.03
C PHE A 578 16.54 22.95 -8.64
N SER A 579 17.71 22.35 -8.40
CA SER A 579 18.45 22.48 -7.16
C SER A 579 18.87 23.92 -6.87
N GLU A 580 19.19 24.74 -7.87
CA GLU A 580 19.42 26.18 -7.68
C GLU A 580 18.16 26.90 -7.17
N GLY A 581 17.00 26.58 -7.75
CA GLY A 581 15.70 27.11 -7.29
C GLY A 581 15.36 26.68 -5.86
N VAL A 582 15.55 25.40 -5.53
CA VAL A 582 15.34 24.87 -4.17
C VAL A 582 16.33 25.51 -3.17
N ALA A 583 17.57 25.76 -3.57
CA ALA A 583 18.55 26.44 -2.72
C ALA A 583 18.14 27.89 -2.44
N ALA A 584 17.68 28.62 -3.46
CA ALA A 584 17.15 29.98 -3.27
C ALA A 584 15.93 29.98 -2.32
N LEU A 585 14.98 29.04 -2.50
CA LEU A 585 13.86 28.87 -1.58
C LEU A 585 14.33 28.58 -0.14
N ARG A 586 15.29 27.68 0.04
CA ARG A 586 15.87 27.34 1.35
C ARG A 586 16.44 28.58 2.05
N GLU A 587 17.24 29.40 1.35
CA GLU A 587 17.81 30.60 1.95
C GLU A 587 16.73 31.62 2.35
N GLU A 588 15.67 31.76 1.57
CA GLU A 588 14.53 32.61 1.91
C GLU A 588 13.75 32.09 3.13
N GLN A 589 13.59 30.76 3.26
CA GLN A 589 12.97 30.13 4.43
C GLN A 589 13.80 30.37 5.70
N ILE A 590 15.12 30.23 5.62
CA ILE A 590 16.04 30.49 6.76
C ILE A 590 15.93 31.95 7.21
N ALA A 591 15.81 32.90 6.28
CA ALA A 591 15.74 34.34 6.59
C ALA A 591 14.56 34.71 7.51
N ILE A 592 13.47 33.95 7.46
CA ILE A 592 12.30 34.14 8.33
C ILE A 592 12.24 33.11 9.48
N GLY A 593 13.30 32.34 9.66
CA GLY A 593 13.46 31.34 10.71
C GLY A 593 12.58 30.12 10.55
N VAL A 594 12.23 29.73 9.31
CA VAL A 594 11.67 28.40 9.04
C VAL A 594 12.78 27.37 9.14
N SER A 595 12.51 26.26 9.82
CA SER A 595 13.47 25.16 9.99
C SER A 595 12.91 23.81 9.54
N TRP A 596 11.65 23.76 9.11
CA TRP A 596 10.99 22.56 8.62
C TRP A 596 9.94 22.91 7.55
N VAL A 597 9.96 22.22 6.41
CA VAL A 597 9.00 22.43 5.32
C VAL A 597 8.17 21.18 5.01
N LEU A 598 6.89 21.39 4.67
CA LEU A 598 5.93 20.36 4.28
C LEU A 598 6.04 20.02 2.78
N SER A 599 7.23 19.66 2.32
CA SER A 599 7.55 19.42 0.91
C SER A 599 8.78 18.51 0.78
N PRO A 600 8.92 17.77 -0.34
CA PRO A 600 8.11 17.82 -1.57
C PRO A 600 6.97 16.77 -1.64
N PRO A 601 5.92 17.00 -2.45
CA PRO A 601 4.97 15.95 -2.82
C PRO A 601 5.58 14.99 -3.86
N LEU A 602 5.33 13.70 -3.72
CA LEU A 602 5.88 12.59 -4.52
C LEU A 602 4.79 11.71 -5.15
N ASP A 603 3.54 12.15 -5.08
CA ASP A 603 2.40 11.49 -5.69
C ASP A 603 2.57 11.43 -7.22
N ILE A 604 2.13 10.34 -7.85
CA ILE A 604 2.25 10.14 -9.31
C ILE A 604 0.96 10.57 -10.01
N ALA A 605 1.07 11.40 -11.05
CA ALA A 605 -0.07 11.98 -11.76
C ALA A 605 -0.73 11.04 -12.81
N TRP A 606 -1.03 9.79 -12.44
CA TRP A 606 -1.67 8.82 -13.35
C TRP A 606 -3.18 9.02 -13.51
N GLU A 607 -3.83 9.66 -12.55
CA GLU A 607 -5.20 10.14 -12.66
C GLU A 607 -5.19 11.62 -13.08
N PRO A 608 -5.27 11.94 -14.38
CA PRO A 608 -5.12 13.30 -14.89
C PRO A 608 -6.23 14.26 -14.44
N ARG A 609 -7.36 13.75 -13.92
CA ARG A 609 -8.45 14.57 -13.35
C ARG A 609 -8.16 15.08 -11.95
N TYR A 610 -7.11 14.55 -11.32
CA TYR A 610 -6.72 14.95 -9.99
C TYR A 610 -6.27 16.42 -9.97
N SER A 611 -6.85 17.19 -9.04
CA SER A 611 -6.69 18.65 -9.03
C SER A 611 -5.35 19.16 -8.49
N ARG A 612 -4.53 18.30 -7.87
CA ARG A 612 -3.24 18.73 -7.30
C ARG A 612 -2.06 18.47 -8.23
N ILE A 613 -2.29 18.11 -9.50
CA ILE A 613 -1.22 17.77 -10.46
C ILE A 613 -0.19 18.90 -10.62
N GLY A 614 -0.62 20.16 -10.57
CA GLY A 614 0.30 21.30 -10.61
C GLY A 614 1.33 21.32 -9.48
N GLU A 615 1.03 20.67 -8.34
CA GLU A 615 1.92 20.52 -7.19
C GLU A 615 2.90 19.34 -7.33
N LEU A 616 2.65 18.41 -8.26
CA LEU A 616 3.41 17.16 -8.45
C LEU A 616 4.52 17.35 -9.50
N PHE A 617 5.36 16.33 -9.69
CA PHE A 617 6.42 16.33 -10.71
C PHE A 617 6.05 15.63 -12.02
N GLY A 618 4.84 15.08 -12.14
CA GLY A 618 4.33 14.46 -13.37
C GLY A 618 3.91 13.00 -13.21
N GLU A 619 3.86 12.28 -14.33
CA GLU A 619 3.36 10.89 -14.40
C GLU A 619 4.44 9.82 -14.29
N ASP A 620 5.73 10.19 -14.32
CA ASP A 620 6.83 9.23 -14.33
C ASP A 620 7.48 9.06 -12.95
N SER A 621 7.55 7.81 -12.48
CA SER A 621 8.11 7.49 -11.16
C SER A 621 9.60 7.77 -11.01
N TYR A 622 10.40 7.66 -12.08
CA TYR A 622 11.83 7.98 -12.04
C TYR A 622 12.05 9.50 -11.98
N LEU A 623 11.39 10.26 -12.84
CA LEU A 623 11.43 11.72 -12.86
C LEU A 623 11.01 12.29 -11.49
N THR A 624 9.86 11.87 -10.97
CA THR A 624 9.37 12.28 -9.65
C THR A 624 10.36 11.92 -8.54
N GLY A 625 10.96 10.73 -8.60
CA GLY A 625 11.99 10.30 -7.66
C GLY A 625 13.26 11.17 -7.69
N GLU A 626 13.77 11.51 -8.88
CA GLU A 626 14.98 12.34 -9.01
C GLU A 626 14.75 13.78 -8.54
N PHE A 627 13.63 14.41 -8.90
CA PHE A 627 13.27 15.74 -8.40
C PHE A 627 13.00 15.72 -6.89
N GLY A 628 12.31 14.69 -6.38
CA GLY A 628 12.08 14.49 -4.95
C GLY A 628 13.38 14.37 -4.16
N HIS A 629 14.31 13.51 -4.61
CA HIS A 629 15.63 13.36 -4.01
C HIS A 629 16.42 14.68 -4.04
N ALA A 630 16.46 15.37 -5.19
CA ALA A 630 17.16 16.64 -5.32
C ALA A 630 16.58 17.72 -4.38
N TYR A 631 15.27 17.76 -4.21
CA TYR A 631 14.63 18.69 -3.28
C TYR A 631 15.05 18.40 -1.83
N VAL A 632 14.93 17.14 -1.39
CA VAL A 632 15.30 16.73 -0.02
C VAL A 632 16.77 17.01 0.25
N GLN A 633 17.65 16.59 -0.67
CA GLN A 633 19.09 16.79 -0.54
C GLN A 633 19.44 18.28 -0.42
N THR A 634 18.96 19.11 -1.35
CA THR A 634 19.27 20.54 -1.34
C THR A 634 18.66 21.25 -0.12
N MET A 635 17.38 21.03 0.17
CA MET A 635 16.70 21.74 1.28
C MET A 635 17.34 21.40 2.64
N GLN A 636 17.72 20.14 2.84
CA GLN A 636 18.31 19.64 4.09
C GLN A 636 19.84 19.74 4.17
N ASP A 637 20.51 20.40 3.21
CA ASP A 637 21.94 20.68 3.24
C ASP A 637 22.40 21.07 4.65
N LYS A 638 23.60 20.63 5.05
CA LYS A 638 24.13 20.98 6.36
C LYS A 638 24.73 22.39 6.36
N ASP A 639 24.59 23.11 7.46
CA ASP A 639 25.36 24.33 7.72
C ASP A 639 26.78 24.02 8.23
N ASP A 640 27.57 25.06 8.45
CA ASP A 640 28.96 24.94 8.92
C ASP A 640 29.09 24.27 10.30
N SER A 641 28.00 24.19 11.07
CA SER A 641 27.94 23.49 12.36
C SER A 641 27.43 22.05 12.25
N GLY A 642 27.17 21.57 11.03
CA GLY A 642 26.65 20.23 10.77
C GLY A 642 25.14 20.07 11.02
N ASN A 643 24.42 21.16 11.28
CA ASN A 643 22.97 21.13 11.46
C ASN A 643 22.27 21.11 10.10
N ILE A 644 21.12 20.44 10.02
CA ILE A 644 20.18 20.55 8.91
C ILE A 644 19.79 22.02 8.76
N LYS A 645 19.94 22.59 7.56
CA LYS A 645 19.50 23.96 7.27
C LYS A 645 17.97 24.08 7.40
N VAL A 646 17.23 23.29 6.63
CA VAL A 646 15.76 23.21 6.68
C VAL A 646 15.34 21.75 6.49
N ALA A 647 14.66 21.18 7.47
CA ALA A 647 14.14 19.82 7.42
C ALA A 647 13.03 19.68 6.38
N THR A 648 12.86 18.50 5.76
CA THR A 648 11.81 18.25 4.76
C THR A 648 10.81 17.19 5.20
N THR A 649 9.58 17.29 4.67
CA THR A 649 8.54 16.28 4.79
C THR A 649 8.12 15.79 3.42
N VAL A 650 8.49 14.57 3.04
CA VAL A 650 7.97 13.96 1.80
C VAL A 650 6.49 13.60 1.99
N LYS A 651 5.66 13.84 0.97
CA LYS A 651 4.20 13.66 1.06
C LYS A 651 3.57 13.22 -0.27
N HIS A 652 2.34 12.71 -0.34
CA HIS A 652 1.53 12.24 0.79
C HIS A 652 1.61 10.71 0.81
N PHE A 653 2.27 10.13 1.80
CA PHE A 653 2.53 8.70 1.87
C PHE A 653 1.26 7.90 2.23
N VAL A 654 0.71 7.03 1.37
CA VAL A 654 0.88 7.02 -0.09
C VAL A 654 -0.43 7.47 -0.72
N TYR A 655 -0.33 8.25 -1.79
CA TYR A 655 -1.44 8.83 -2.53
C TYR A 655 -0.96 9.15 -3.94
N GLY A 656 -1.83 9.04 -4.93
CA GLY A 656 -1.44 9.23 -6.34
C GLY A 656 -2.51 8.78 -7.32
N GLU A 657 -3.29 7.78 -6.97
CA GLU A 657 -4.41 7.28 -7.78
C GLU A 657 -5.74 7.47 -7.07
N SER A 658 -6.09 8.74 -6.85
CA SER A 658 -7.38 9.02 -6.24
C SER A 658 -8.53 8.61 -7.16
N ARG A 659 -9.49 7.84 -6.65
CA ARG A 659 -10.62 7.35 -7.47
C ARG A 659 -11.39 8.50 -8.12
N GLY A 660 -11.41 8.49 -9.45
CA GLY A 660 -12.09 9.49 -10.28
C GLY A 660 -11.45 10.88 -10.21
N GLY A 661 -10.24 11.00 -9.68
CA GLY A 661 -9.53 12.27 -9.46
C GLY A 661 -10.00 13.05 -8.23
N ILE A 662 -10.97 12.54 -7.48
CA ILE A 662 -11.60 13.25 -6.36
C ILE A 662 -10.59 13.44 -5.22
N ASN A 663 -10.35 14.67 -4.77
CA ASN A 663 -9.42 14.89 -3.66
C ASN A 663 -9.79 14.07 -2.40
N ALA A 664 -8.78 13.47 -1.76
CA ALA A 664 -8.87 12.57 -0.60
C ALA A 664 -9.63 11.24 -0.81
N ALA A 665 -10.10 10.94 -2.03
CA ALA A 665 -10.79 9.67 -2.27
C ALA A 665 -9.82 8.47 -2.12
N SER A 666 -10.41 7.30 -1.89
CA SER A 666 -9.63 6.08 -1.71
C SER A 666 -8.82 5.71 -2.96
N MET A 667 -7.80 4.88 -2.77
CA MET A 667 -7.05 4.21 -3.82
C MET A 667 -6.97 2.71 -3.54
N TYR A 668 -6.87 1.91 -4.61
CA TYR A 668 -6.65 0.47 -4.52
C TYR A 668 -5.28 0.12 -5.05
N GLY A 669 -4.69 -0.95 -4.52
CA GLY A 669 -3.40 -1.41 -5.00
C GLY A 669 -2.86 -2.52 -4.14
N GLY A 670 -2.58 -3.67 -4.77
CA GLY A 670 -1.78 -4.70 -4.12
C GLY A 670 -0.33 -4.26 -3.94
N ILE A 671 0.42 -4.99 -3.12
CA ILE A 671 1.81 -4.67 -2.78
C ILE A 671 2.72 -4.50 -4.02
N ASN A 672 2.44 -5.24 -5.10
CA ASN A 672 3.18 -5.16 -6.35
C ASN A 672 3.00 -3.81 -7.07
N HIS A 673 1.77 -3.30 -7.09
CA HIS A 673 1.45 -1.98 -7.63
C HIS A 673 2.10 -0.90 -6.76
N LEU A 674 1.93 -0.99 -5.43
CA LEU A 674 2.55 -0.04 -4.50
C LEU A 674 4.07 0.04 -4.70
N TYR A 675 4.80 -1.07 -4.71
CA TYR A 675 6.27 -1.04 -4.86
C TYR A 675 6.75 -0.64 -6.26
N ASN A 676 6.07 -1.06 -7.32
CA ASN A 676 6.54 -0.80 -8.67
C ASN A 676 6.14 0.56 -9.20
N ASP A 677 5.17 1.23 -8.59
CA ASP A 677 4.59 2.45 -9.12
C ASP A 677 4.63 3.54 -8.04
N GLN A 678 3.78 3.41 -7.02
CA GLN A 678 3.52 4.48 -6.04
C GLN A 678 4.67 4.75 -5.06
N LEU A 679 5.43 3.72 -4.67
CA LEU A 679 6.55 3.82 -3.70
C LEU A 679 7.89 4.12 -4.35
N ARG A 680 8.04 3.98 -5.68
CA ARG A 680 9.32 4.21 -6.36
C ARG A 680 9.91 5.60 -6.11
N PRO A 681 9.14 6.70 -6.18
CA PRO A 681 9.65 8.03 -5.84
C PRO A 681 10.12 8.12 -4.38
N TYR A 682 9.38 7.50 -3.47
CA TYR A 682 9.72 7.47 -2.04
C TYR A 682 11.01 6.70 -1.79
N LEU A 683 11.21 5.54 -2.43
CA LEU A 683 12.48 4.80 -2.34
C LEU A 683 13.67 5.66 -2.75
N ARG A 684 13.52 6.46 -3.82
CA ARG A 684 14.57 7.36 -4.27
C ARG A 684 14.76 8.55 -3.34
N ALA A 685 13.68 9.17 -2.86
CA ALA A 685 13.76 10.30 -1.92
C ALA A 685 14.33 9.89 -0.55
N LEU A 686 14.05 8.67 -0.08
CA LEU A 686 14.59 8.12 1.17
C LEU A 686 16.12 7.97 1.14
N GLU A 687 16.75 7.82 -0.04
CA GLU A 687 18.21 7.84 -0.15
C GLU A 687 18.82 9.20 0.27
N ALA A 688 18.02 10.28 0.29
CA ALA A 688 18.41 11.61 0.78
C ALA A 688 18.03 11.87 2.26
N ASP A 689 17.55 10.84 2.97
CA ASP A 689 17.22 10.86 4.41
C ASP A 689 16.29 12.03 4.83
N PRO A 690 15.06 12.11 4.28
CA PRO A 690 14.13 13.17 4.64
C PRO A 690 13.81 13.12 6.14
N ALA A 691 13.77 14.27 6.80
CA ALA A 691 13.49 14.34 8.23
C ALA A 691 12.10 13.84 8.62
N ALA A 692 11.13 13.92 7.69
CA ALA A 692 9.75 13.53 7.95
C ALA A 692 9.03 12.96 6.73
N VAL A 693 7.94 12.25 7.00
CA VAL A 693 6.95 11.75 6.03
C VAL A 693 5.56 12.18 6.51
N MET A 694 4.74 12.73 5.62
CA MET A 694 3.33 13.02 5.89
C MET A 694 2.46 11.98 5.22
N VAL A 695 1.57 11.35 6.00
CA VAL A 695 0.62 10.38 5.45
C VAL A 695 -0.56 11.05 4.76
N SER A 696 -1.15 10.40 3.78
CA SER A 696 -2.26 10.96 3.00
C SER A 696 -3.62 10.96 3.71
N TYR A 697 -4.58 11.70 3.16
CA TYR A 697 -5.98 11.62 3.59
C TYR A 697 -6.67 10.31 3.19
N ALA A 698 -6.15 9.64 2.15
CA ALA A 698 -6.86 8.56 1.49
C ALA A 698 -6.90 7.27 2.33
N SER A 699 -7.92 6.46 2.05
CA SER A 699 -7.85 5.03 2.37
C SER A 699 -7.13 4.28 1.26
N VAL A 700 -6.04 3.60 1.60
CA VAL A 700 -5.34 2.67 0.71
C VAL A 700 -5.81 1.26 1.02
N ASP A 701 -6.37 0.59 0.02
CA ASP A 701 -7.01 -0.72 0.19
C ASP A 701 -8.01 -0.73 1.37
N LEU A 702 -8.86 0.30 1.38
CA LEU A 702 -9.91 0.55 2.38
C LEU A 702 -9.43 0.95 3.79
N VAL A 703 -8.13 1.06 4.04
CA VAL A 703 -7.59 1.47 5.35
C VAL A 703 -7.10 2.93 5.31
N PRO A 704 -7.69 3.86 6.09
CA PRO A 704 -7.23 5.25 6.17
C PRO A 704 -5.75 5.34 6.55
N MET A 705 -4.98 6.13 5.81
CA MET A 705 -3.53 6.22 6.03
C MET A 705 -3.15 6.74 7.43
N SER A 706 -3.97 7.58 8.05
CA SER A 706 -3.80 8.00 9.45
C SER A 706 -3.89 6.85 10.46
N ALA A 707 -4.44 5.69 10.10
CA ALA A 707 -4.55 4.50 10.96
C ALA A 707 -3.89 3.25 10.35
N ASN A 708 -3.15 3.38 9.24
CA ASN A 708 -2.66 2.24 8.47
C ASN A 708 -1.31 1.71 9.02
N LYS A 709 -1.40 0.79 10.00
CA LYS A 709 -0.23 0.13 10.61
C LYS A 709 0.65 -0.60 9.58
N TYR A 710 0.05 -1.29 8.62
CA TYR A 710 0.81 -2.08 7.64
C TYR A 710 1.72 -1.21 6.78
N LEU A 711 1.18 -0.15 6.17
CA LEU A 711 1.99 0.72 5.31
C LEU A 711 2.94 1.62 6.11
N VAL A 712 2.54 2.08 7.29
CA VAL A 712 3.36 3.01 8.09
C VAL A 712 4.40 2.28 8.94
N ARG A 713 4.03 1.26 9.71
CA ARG A 713 5.00 0.51 10.55
C ARG A 713 5.72 -0.55 9.73
N ASP A 714 5.02 -1.45 9.05
CA ASP A 714 5.67 -2.63 8.48
C ASP A 714 6.43 -2.28 7.20
N ILE A 715 5.82 -1.49 6.31
CA ILE A 715 6.49 -1.08 5.09
C ILE A 715 7.45 0.09 5.34
N LEU A 716 6.96 1.27 5.73
CA LEU A 716 7.81 2.47 5.82
C LEU A 716 8.89 2.36 6.92
N ARG A 717 8.54 1.99 8.15
CA ARG A 717 9.55 1.88 9.24
C ARG A 717 10.41 0.63 9.11
N GLN A 718 9.80 -0.56 9.09
CA GLN A 718 10.56 -1.81 9.23
C GLN A 718 11.24 -2.24 7.93
N ARG A 719 10.54 -2.20 6.79
CA ARG A 719 11.08 -2.69 5.51
C ARG A 719 11.89 -1.65 4.76
N LEU A 720 11.45 -0.39 4.76
CA LEU A 720 12.16 0.71 4.10
C LEU A 720 13.17 1.41 5.02
N GLY A 721 13.13 1.16 6.33
CA GLY A 721 14.13 1.66 7.28
C GLY A 721 14.01 3.15 7.59
N PHE A 722 12.82 3.76 7.44
CA PHE A 722 12.63 5.17 7.73
C PHE A 722 12.70 5.46 9.24
N GLU A 723 13.62 6.33 9.67
CA GLU A 723 13.83 6.67 11.09
C GLU A 723 13.30 8.07 11.48
N GLY A 724 12.89 8.90 10.52
CA GLY A 724 12.42 10.28 10.75
C GLY A 724 11.05 10.38 11.44
N ILE A 725 10.37 11.53 11.31
CA ILE A 725 9.03 11.73 11.90
C ILE A 725 7.95 11.29 10.91
N VAL A 726 6.93 10.56 11.37
CA VAL A 726 5.70 10.35 10.57
C VAL A 726 4.60 11.26 11.11
N MET A 727 3.95 12.04 10.26
CA MET A 727 2.90 12.98 10.66
C MET A 727 1.60 12.75 9.90
N SER A 728 0.48 13.23 10.46
CA SER A 728 -0.77 13.35 9.72
C SER A 728 -0.72 14.47 8.68
N ASP A 729 -1.58 14.42 7.68
CA ASP A 729 -2.02 15.63 6.98
C ASP A 729 -2.98 16.45 7.88
N ALA A 730 -3.33 17.68 7.46
CA ALA A 730 -4.10 18.64 8.24
C ALA A 730 -5.48 18.12 8.64
N GLY A 731 -5.69 17.87 9.94
CA GLY A 731 -6.94 17.30 10.44
C GLY A 731 -7.13 15.80 10.12
N GLY A 732 -6.16 15.15 9.48
CA GLY A 732 -6.27 13.75 9.04
C GLY A 732 -6.51 12.73 10.17
N ILE A 733 -6.13 13.06 11.41
CA ILE A 733 -6.43 12.21 12.58
C ILE A 733 -7.91 12.34 12.98
N ALA A 734 -8.45 13.58 12.98
CA ALA A 734 -9.86 13.82 13.30
C ALA A 734 -10.79 13.10 12.32
N HIS A 735 -10.38 12.97 11.04
CA HIS A 735 -11.15 12.28 10.01
C HIS A 735 -11.41 10.80 10.34
N LEU A 736 -10.58 10.16 11.18
CA LEU A 736 -10.83 8.80 11.68
C LEU A 736 -12.16 8.71 12.45
N TYR A 737 -12.54 9.79 13.15
CA TYR A 737 -13.80 9.91 13.87
C TYR A 737 -14.90 10.57 13.01
N THR A 738 -14.58 11.65 12.31
CA THR A 738 -15.58 12.50 11.65
C THR A 738 -16.01 12.00 10.27
N GLU A 739 -15.12 11.31 9.55
CA GLU A 739 -15.33 10.91 8.15
C GLU A 739 -15.33 9.39 7.99
N SER A 740 -14.21 8.72 8.27
CA SER A 740 -14.06 7.27 8.02
C SER A 740 -14.82 6.41 9.03
N ARG A 741 -15.21 6.98 10.17
CA ARG A 741 -15.93 6.30 11.27
C ARG A 741 -15.20 5.06 11.79
N LEU A 742 -13.87 5.08 11.75
CA LEU A 742 -13.03 4.02 12.32
C LEU A 742 -12.90 4.16 13.84
N ALA A 743 -13.00 5.39 14.35
CA ALA A 743 -13.04 5.70 15.78
C ALA A 743 -14.45 6.12 16.22
N GLY A 744 -14.83 5.79 17.46
CA GLY A 744 -16.04 6.27 18.14
C GLY A 744 -15.85 7.59 18.90
N SER A 745 -14.61 8.08 19.05
CA SER A 745 -14.28 9.35 19.70
C SER A 745 -12.93 9.93 19.22
N TYR A 746 -12.65 11.18 19.53
CA TYR A 746 -11.32 11.77 19.29
C TYR A 746 -10.21 11.06 20.07
N ALA A 747 -10.46 10.62 21.31
CA ALA A 747 -9.47 9.87 22.09
C ALA A 747 -9.11 8.53 21.43
N GLU A 748 -10.10 7.83 20.90
CA GLU A 748 -9.86 6.59 20.14
C GLU A 748 -9.15 6.85 18.81
N ALA A 749 -9.48 7.95 18.11
CA ALA A 749 -8.76 8.37 16.90
C ALA A 749 -7.27 8.68 17.20
N ALA A 750 -6.98 9.32 18.34
CA ALA A 750 -5.61 9.60 18.78
C ALA A 750 -4.82 8.30 19.01
N LEU A 751 -5.42 7.33 19.69
CA LEU A 751 -4.80 6.02 19.94
C LEU A 751 -4.54 5.27 18.63
N LEU A 752 -5.53 5.18 17.73
CA LEU A 752 -5.37 4.51 16.43
C LEU A 752 -4.22 5.13 15.61
N ALA A 753 -4.14 6.46 15.56
CA ALA A 753 -3.08 7.14 14.82
C ALA A 753 -1.70 6.95 15.46
N LEU A 754 -1.60 7.05 16.78
CA LEU A 754 -0.35 6.83 17.51
C LEU A 754 0.16 5.38 17.34
N GLU A 755 -0.74 4.40 17.44
CA GLU A 755 -0.40 2.99 17.21
C GLU A 755 -0.01 2.73 15.74
N ALA A 756 -0.68 3.38 14.79
CA ALA A 756 -0.30 3.36 13.37
C ALA A 756 1.11 3.94 13.12
N GLY A 757 1.63 4.76 14.03
CA GLY A 757 2.97 5.31 13.97
C GLY A 757 3.05 6.78 13.64
N LEU A 758 1.93 7.50 13.66
CA LEU A 758 1.93 8.95 13.59
C LEU A 758 2.47 9.53 14.91
N GLN A 759 3.39 10.46 14.78
CA GLN A 759 4.13 11.09 15.87
C GLN A 759 3.80 12.59 16.01
N MET A 760 3.21 13.19 14.98
CA MET A 760 2.85 14.61 14.93
C MET A 760 1.46 14.80 14.28
N GLU A 761 0.59 15.54 14.96
CA GLU A 761 -0.70 16.01 14.43
C GLU A 761 -0.50 17.34 13.70
N LEU A 762 -0.59 17.33 12.37
CA LEU A 762 -0.49 18.57 11.59
C LEU A 762 -1.81 19.35 11.65
N SER A 763 -1.69 20.67 11.86
CA SER A 763 -2.82 21.62 11.86
C SER A 763 -4.06 21.09 12.60
N PRO A 764 -3.93 20.78 13.91
CA PRO A 764 -5.03 20.24 14.70
C PRO A 764 -6.30 21.09 14.56
N GLN A 765 -7.43 20.44 14.35
CA GLN A 765 -8.73 21.12 14.35
C GLN A 765 -9.11 21.53 15.79
N SER A 766 -10.31 22.06 15.97
CA SER A 766 -10.87 22.31 17.31
C SER A 766 -12.06 21.35 17.52
N PRO A 767 -11.95 20.35 18.42
CA PRO A 767 -10.81 20.07 19.29
C PRO A 767 -9.62 19.42 18.56
N ALA A 768 -8.42 19.62 19.10
CA ALA A 768 -7.21 18.90 18.69
C ALA A 768 -7.28 17.45 19.19
N VAL A 769 -6.68 16.50 18.45
CA VAL A 769 -6.88 15.07 18.72
C VAL A 769 -5.84 14.50 19.67
N PHE A 770 -4.55 14.71 19.44
CA PHE A 770 -3.48 14.18 20.31
C PHE A 770 -3.50 14.69 21.76
N PRO A 771 -3.96 15.91 22.09
CA PRO A 771 -4.12 16.35 23.48
C PRO A 771 -5.02 15.44 24.33
N THR A 772 -5.94 14.70 23.71
CA THR A 772 -6.77 13.72 24.43
C THR A 772 -5.95 12.61 25.08
N LEU A 773 -4.71 12.37 24.64
CA LEU A 773 -3.77 11.41 25.21
C LEU A 773 -3.24 11.82 26.60
N VAL A 774 -3.48 13.06 27.06
CA VAL A 774 -3.19 13.46 28.45
C VAL A 774 -3.91 12.54 29.45
N ALA A 775 -5.11 12.07 29.10
CA ALA A 775 -5.87 11.14 29.93
C ALA A 775 -5.27 9.71 30.01
N ALA A 776 -4.27 9.38 29.18
CA ALA A 776 -3.68 8.05 29.08
C ALA A 776 -2.34 7.91 29.84
N ALA A 777 -2.04 8.80 30.80
CA ALA A 777 -0.76 8.83 31.53
C ALA A 777 -0.40 7.54 32.29
N GLU A 778 -1.39 6.75 32.69
CA GLU A 778 -1.18 5.48 33.40
C GLU A 778 -0.96 4.29 32.44
N ASP A 779 -1.14 4.48 31.12
CA ASP A 779 -0.95 3.44 30.12
C ASP A 779 0.52 3.37 29.66
N SER A 780 1.23 2.34 30.13
CA SER A 780 2.64 2.13 29.81
C SER A 780 2.92 1.90 28.31
N HIS A 781 1.96 1.38 27.53
CA HIS A 781 2.12 1.18 26.10
C HIS A 781 2.03 2.53 25.37
N VAL A 782 1.00 3.32 25.68
CA VAL A 782 0.85 4.68 25.14
C VAL A 782 2.07 5.53 25.51
N GLY A 783 2.57 5.40 26.75
CA GLY A 783 3.77 6.12 27.18
C GLY A 783 5.02 5.79 26.38
N GLN A 784 5.23 4.52 26.00
CA GLN A 784 6.36 4.15 25.14
C GLN A 784 6.24 4.76 23.73
N LEU A 785 5.04 4.78 23.17
CA LEU A 785 4.79 5.36 21.84
C LEU A 785 4.97 6.88 21.85
N ILE A 786 4.53 7.56 22.91
CA ILE A 786 4.74 8.99 23.09
C ILE A 786 6.22 9.30 23.28
N ASP A 787 6.95 8.52 24.09
CA ASP A 787 8.39 8.71 24.27
C ASP A 787 9.15 8.55 22.95
N GLU A 788 8.78 7.57 22.12
CA GLU A 788 9.33 7.39 20.77
C GLU A 788 9.03 8.62 19.89
N ALA A 789 7.79 9.08 19.86
CA ALA A 789 7.36 10.23 19.06
C ALA A 789 8.11 11.52 19.46
N VAL A 790 8.13 11.81 20.76
CA VAL A 790 8.74 13.02 21.31
C VAL A 790 10.26 12.97 21.16
N LEU A 791 10.89 11.81 21.33
CA LEU A 791 12.32 11.67 21.08
C LEU A 791 12.69 12.09 19.66
N ASN A 792 11.95 11.63 18.65
CA ASN A 792 12.20 11.99 17.25
C ASN A 792 11.96 13.48 16.98
N ILE A 793 10.93 14.08 17.59
CA ILE A 793 10.63 15.52 17.50
C ILE A 793 11.76 16.35 18.13
N LEU A 794 12.22 15.98 19.32
CA LEU A 794 13.33 16.66 19.99
C LEU A 794 14.64 16.50 19.22
N GLN A 795 14.90 15.31 18.67
CA GLN A 795 16.07 15.05 17.83
C GLN A 795 16.04 15.95 16.58
N LEU A 796 14.89 16.14 15.94
CA LEU A 796 14.75 17.07 14.81
C LEU A 796 15.03 18.52 15.23
N LYS A 797 14.54 18.94 16.40
CA LYS A 797 14.80 20.29 16.94
C LYS A 797 16.29 20.52 17.20
N PHE A 798 17.00 19.54 17.78
CA PHE A 798 18.46 19.62 17.89
C PHE A 798 19.14 19.60 16.52
N ALA A 799 18.69 18.73 15.60
CA ALA A 799 19.27 18.59 14.27
C ALA A 799 19.17 19.83 13.39
N THR A 800 18.13 20.65 13.59
CA THR A 800 17.96 21.93 12.88
C THR A 800 18.67 23.09 13.59
N GLY A 801 19.11 22.88 14.83
CA GLY A 801 19.79 23.88 15.65
C GLY A 801 18.85 24.91 16.28
N VAL A 802 17.54 24.67 16.37
CA VAL A 802 16.59 25.66 16.93
C VAL A 802 16.81 25.94 18.42
N PHE A 803 17.55 25.09 19.13
CA PHE A 803 17.98 25.33 20.51
C PHE A 803 19.21 26.23 20.61
N ASP A 804 20.07 26.24 19.58
CA ASP A 804 21.43 26.77 19.67
C ASP A 804 21.61 28.05 18.84
N LYS A 805 20.76 28.25 17.83
CA LYS A 805 20.80 29.40 16.93
C LYS A 805 19.99 30.57 17.50
N PRO A 806 20.45 31.82 17.33
CA PRO A 806 19.62 32.98 17.64
C PRO A 806 18.39 33.01 16.74
N LEU A 807 17.32 33.65 17.22
CA LEU A 807 16.17 33.96 16.38
C LEU A 807 16.59 34.82 15.17
N PRO A 808 15.93 34.67 14.02
CA PRO A 808 16.26 35.39 12.79
C PRO A 808 16.14 36.91 12.99
N ASP A 809 17.08 37.65 12.40
CA ASP A 809 17.13 39.11 12.48
C ASP A 809 16.18 39.76 11.47
N PRO A 810 15.14 40.51 11.91
CA PRO A 810 14.22 41.21 11.01
C PRO A 810 14.91 42.15 10.02
N ALA A 811 16.09 42.70 10.35
CA ALA A 811 16.83 43.58 9.45
C ALA A 811 17.35 42.84 8.20
N LYS A 812 17.56 41.51 8.26
CA LYS A 812 18.14 40.71 7.18
C LYS A 812 17.12 40.14 6.19
N VAL A 813 15.82 40.24 6.49
CA VAL A 813 14.75 39.71 5.62
C VAL A 813 14.84 40.34 4.24
N ASN A 814 14.92 41.67 4.17
CA ASN A 814 14.98 42.40 2.89
C ASN A 814 16.32 42.25 2.16
N GLU A 815 17.37 41.75 2.82
CA GLU A 815 18.66 41.45 2.20
C GLU A 815 18.66 40.08 1.51
N THR A 816 17.80 39.16 1.96
CA THR A 816 17.80 37.74 1.53
C THR A 816 16.61 37.38 0.65
N LEU A 817 15.44 37.96 0.91
CA LEU A 817 14.26 37.68 0.09
C LEU A 817 14.35 38.41 -1.24
N ARG A 818 13.96 37.72 -2.32
CA ARG A 818 13.82 38.31 -3.66
C ARG A 818 15.06 39.02 -4.17
N THR A 819 16.24 38.46 -3.86
CA THR A 819 17.49 39.02 -4.40
C THR A 819 17.50 38.96 -5.93
N PRO A 820 18.26 39.83 -6.62
CA PRO A 820 18.41 39.74 -8.08
C PRO A 820 18.85 38.36 -8.56
N ALA A 821 19.64 37.64 -7.76
CA ALA A 821 20.06 36.27 -8.07
C ALA A 821 18.89 35.28 -8.00
N HIS A 822 18.07 35.32 -6.95
CA HIS A 822 16.89 34.44 -6.83
C HIS A 822 15.88 34.69 -7.96
N LEU A 823 15.66 35.96 -8.29
CA LEU A 823 14.76 36.35 -9.38
C LEU A 823 15.28 35.86 -10.74
N GLU A 824 16.58 35.94 -11.01
CA GLU A 824 17.14 35.42 -12.26
C GLU A 824 17.05 33.90 -12.35
N ILE A 825 17.27 33.18 -11.24
CA ILE A 825 17.05 31.72 -11.20
C ILE A 825 15.59 31.40 -11.53
N SER A 826 14.63 32.09 -10.89
CA SER A 826 13.20 31.90 -11.20
C SER A 826 12.90 32.15 -12.68
N ARG A 827 13.44 33.24 -13.26
CA ARG A 827 13.32 33.57 -14.68
C ARG A 827 13.90 32.47 -15.58
N HIS A 828 15.07 31.93 -15.25
CA HIS A 828 15.70 30.82 -15.98
C HIS A 828 14.85 29.54 -15.93
N VAL A 829 14.36 29.16 -14.75
CA VAL A 829 13.46 28.01 -14.58
C VAL A 829 12.20 28.20 -15.42
N THR A 830 11.58 29.39 -15.39
CA THR A 830 10.39 29.68 -16.20
C THR A 830 10.66 29.51 -17.70
N ARG A 831 11.75 30.08 -18.21
CA ARG A 831 12.15 29.95 -19.63
C ARG A 831 12.35 28.50 -20.05
N GLU A 832 12.98 27.68 -19.21
CA GLU A 832 13.21 26.26 -19.50
C GLU A 832 11.99 25.36 -19.30
N SER A 833 10.96 25.83 -18.59
CA SER A 833 9.74 25.05 -18.31
C SER A 833 8.68 25.10 -19.41
N ILE A 834 8.66 26.16 -20.22
CA ILE A 834 7.64 26.35 -21.26
C ILE A 834 7.86 25.33 -22.39
N VAL A 835 6.82 24.59 -22.73
CA VAL A 835 6.84 23.52 -23.73
C VAL A 835 6.19 23.99 -25.03
N LEU A 836 6.91 23.87 -26.14
CA LEU A 836 6.34 24.03 -27.48
C LEU A 836 5.74 22.70 -27.95
N LEU A 837 4.41 22.63 -28.07
CA LEU A 837 3.70 21.40 -28.43
C LEU A 837 3.44 21.29 -29.93
N GLN A 838 3.24 22.42 -30.59
CA GLN A 838 3.00 22.48 -32.04
C GLN A 838 3.52 23.80 -32.58
N ASN A 839 4.07 23.77 -33.79
CA ASN A 839 4.48 24.95 -34.54
C ASN A 839 4.52 24.64 -36.03
N ASP A 840 3.72 25.34 -36.83
CA ASP A 840 3.70 25.23 -38.29
C ASP A 840 4.67 26.18 -39.00
N GLY A 841 5.56 26.82 -38.23
CA GLY A 841 6.53 27.81 -38.70
C GLY A 841 6.12 29.25 -38.38
N ILE A 842 4.98 29.48 -37.72
CA ILE A 842 4.58 30.80 -37.25
C ILE A 842 5.47 31.34 -36.12
N LEU A 843 6.06 30.48 -35.29
CA LEU A 843 7.01 30.87 -34.25
C LEU A 843 8.46 30.57 -34.65
N PRO A 844 9.43 31.43 -34.28
CA PRO A 844 9.24 32.71 -33.59
C PRO A 844 8.72 33.82 -34.51
N THR A 845 8.05 34.83 -33.95
CA THR A 845 7.51 35.98 -34.68
C THR A 845 7.49 37.27 -33.87
N THR A 846 7.71 38.40 -34.53
CA THR A 846 7.59 39.75 -33.95
C THR A 846 6.50 40.52 -34.71
N PRO A 847 5.23 40.33 -34.36
CA PRO A 847 4.12 40.89 -35.13
C PRO A 847 4.04 42.41 -34.94
N SER A 848 3.66 43.15 -35.99
CA SER A 848 3.43 44.60 -35.90
C SER A 848 2.18 44.95 -35.09
N LYS A 849 1.18 44.06 -35.06
CA LYS A 849 -0.03 44.15 -34.24
C LYS A 849 -0.47 42.75 -33.83
N VAL A 850 -1.05 42.61 -32.64
CA VAL A 850 -1.58 41.35 -32.15
C VAL A 850 -2.84 41.55 -31.33
N ALA A 851 -3.81 40.65 -31.50
CA ALA A 851 -4.94 40.53 -30.59
C ALA A 851 -4.60 39.49 -29.53
N LEU A 852 -4.57 39.90 -28.26
CA LEU A 852 -4.37 39.02 -27.14
C LEU A 852 -5.74 38.71 -26.52
N LEU A 853 -6.10 37.42 -26.54
CA LEU A 853 -7.43 36.94 -26.22
C LEU A 853 -7.44 35.93 -25.07
N GLY A 854 -8.61 35.74 -24.47
CA GLY A 854 -8.85 34.72 -23.46
C GLY A 854 -8.74 35.23 -22.02
N PRO A 855 -9.32 34.50 -21.06
CA PRO A 855 -9.40 34.95 -19.67
C PRO A 855 -8.05 35.00 -18.95
N PHE A 856 -7.04 34.29 -19.46
CA PHE A 856 -5.70 34.25 -18.86
C PHE A 856 -4.70 35.25 -19.44
N ALA A 857 -5.12 36.08 -20.40
CA ALA A 857 -4.25 37.01 -21.13
C ALA A 857 -3.53 38.05 -20.25
N ASP A 858 -4.19 38.53 -19.19
CA ASP A 858 -3.69 39.59 -18.30
C ASP A 858 -3.66 39.17 -16.82
N ILE A 859 -3.40 37.89 -16.55
CA ILE A 859 -3.20 37.40 -15.18
C ILE A 859 -1.85 36.68 -15.06
N ARG A 860 -1.41 36.47 -13.81
CA ARG A 860 -0.36 35.50 -13.51
C ARG A 860 -0.96 34.33 -12.73
N ASN A 861 -0.76 33.12 -13.23
CA ASN A 861 -1.34 31.90 -12.68
C ASN A 861 -0.27 31.10 -11.91
N TYR A 862 -0.01 31.50 -10.67
CA TYR A 862 1.12 30.97 -9.88
C TYR A 862 0.87 29.60 -9.23
N GLY A 863 -0.39 29.19 -9.11
CA GLY A 863 -0.80 28.03 -8.33
C GLY A 863 -1.33 28.37 -6.93
N SER A 864 -2.13 27.47 -6.36
CA SER A 864 -2.81 27.67 -5.07
C SER A 864 -1.90 27.73 -3.84
N TYR A 865 -0.66 27.26 -3.97
CA TYR A 865 0.36 27.36 -2.91
C TYR A 865 1.21 28.63 -2.99
N ALA A 866 0.97 29.51 -3.96
CA ALA A 866 1.60 30.82 -4.02
C ALA A 866 0.84 31.83 -3.15
N PRO A 867 1.51 32.51 -2.20
CA PRO A 867 0.88 33.42 -1.24
C PRO A 867 0.70 34.85 -1.81
N VAL A 868 0.28 34.98 -3.06
CA VAL A 868 0.22 36.27 -3.78
C VAL A 868 -1.04 36.34 -4.63
N ASN A 869 -1.65 37.53 -4.69
CA ASN A 869 -2.77 37.78 -5.59
C ASN A 869 -2.30 37.78 -7.05
N SER A 870 -3.04 37.11 -7.93
CA SER A 870 -2.80 37.01 -9.38
C SER A 870 -2.72 38.35 -10.12
N SER A 871 -3.24 39.42 -9.53
CA SER A 871 -3.23 40.79 -10.04
C SER A 871 -2.12 41.68 -9.48
N ASP A 872 -1.32 41.20 -8.52
CA ASP A 872 -0.27 41.99 -7.88
C ASP A 872 0.92 42.20 -8.83
N SER A 873 1.08 43.43 -9.30
CA SER A 873 2.13 43.81 -10.25
C SER A 873 3.54 43.81 -9.69
N ARG A 874 3.71 43.61 -8.37
CA ARG A 874 5.04 43.45 -7.74
C ARG A 874 5.72 42.12 -8.09
N TYR A 875 4.96 41.15 -8.60
CA TYR A 875 5.41 39.79 -8.91
C TYR A 875 5.42 39.54 -10.43
N GLY A 876 6.29 40.28 -11.13
CA GLY A 876 6.52 40.15 -12.57
C GLY A 876 5.31 40.54 -13.43
N ASN A 877 5.41 40.38 -14.75
CA ASN A 877 4.42 40.86 -15.73
C ASN A 877 3.45 39.75 -16.18
N SER A 878 2.21 40.13 -16.50
CA SER A 878 1.34 39.28 -17.32
C SER A 878 1.84 39.22 -18.78
N LEU A 879 1.32 38.30 -19.59
CA LEU A 879 1.66 38.25 -21.02
C LEU A 879 1.25 39.55 -21.74
N TYR A 880 0.08 40.10 -21.42
CA TYR A 880 -0.36 41.39 -21.94
C TYR A 880 0.67 42.50 -21.71
N GLN A 881 1.10 42.67 -20.46
CA GLN A 881 2.07 43.69 -20.07
C GLN A 881 3.42 43.48 -20.76
N SER A 882 3.87 42.23 -20.88
CA SER A 882 5.13 41.87 -21.52
C SER A 882 5.11 42.16 -23.02
N LEU A 883 4.00 41.84 -23.71
CA LEU A 883 3.82 42.17 -25.12
C LEU A 883 3.71 43.68 -25.34
N GLN A 884 3.03 44.42 -24.46
CA GLN A 884 2.98 45.88 -24.55
C GLN A 884 4.36 46.52 -24.38
N ALA A 885 5.18 45.99 -23.48
CA ALA A 885 6.55 46.46 -23.29
C ALA A 885 7.43 46.23 -24.55
N LYS A 886 7.25 45.09 -25.23
CA LYS A 886 8.04 44.74 -26.42
C LYS A 886 7.51 45.35 -27.74
N LEU A 887 6.19 45.40 -27.94
CA LEU A 887 5.55 45.84 -29.19
C LEU A 887 5.00 47.27 -29.15
N GLY A 888 4.81 47.83 -27.96
CA GLY A 888 4.14 49.11 -27.73
C GLY A 888 2.63 48.95 -27.47
N THR A 889 2.10 49.75 -26.54
CA THR A 889 0.71 49.71 -26.06
C THR A 889 -0.34 49.74 -27.18
N SER A 890 -0.12 50.52 -28.24
CA SER A 890 -1.06 50.66 -29.37
C SER A 890 -1.09 49.46 -30.34
N ASN A 891 -0.16 48.52 -30.17
CA ASN A 891 0.00 47.36 -31.05
C ASN A 891 -0.51 46.06 -30.43
N VAL A 892 -1.00 46.10 -29.18
CA VAL A 892 -1.54 44.94 -28.47
C VAL A 892 -2.98 45.24 -28.06
N THR A 893 -3.93 44.57 -28.71
CA THR A 893 -5.35 44.71 -28.38
C THR A 893 -5.76 43.57 -27.45
N LEU A 894 -6.07 43.88 -26.19
CA LEU A 894 -6.59 42.90 -25.23
C LEU A 894 -8.12 42.78 -25.35
N VAL A 895 -8.62 41.56 -25.59
CA VAL A 895 -10.04 41.24 -25.50
C VAL A 895 -10.22 39.91 -24.79
N GLN A 896 -10.73 39.93 -23.56
CA GLN A 896 -10.93 38.72 -22.77
C GLN A 896 -11.81 37.68 -23.49
N GLY A 897 -12.87 38.13 -24.16
CA GLY A 897 -13.76 37.30 -24.99
C GLY A 897 -14.78 36.49 -24.19
N VAL A 898 -14.32 35.75 -23.17
CA VAL A 898 -15.14 34.91 -22.29
C VAL A 898 -14.63 34.95 -20.84
N ASP A 899 -15.43 34.50 -19.88
CA ASP A 899 -15.01 34.32 -18.49
C ASP A 899 -14.16 33.04 -18.30
N PHE A 900 -13.56 32.88 -17.11
CA PHE A 900 -12.86 31.66 -16.69
C PHE A 900 -13.78 30.44 -16.63
N ILE A 901 -15.01 30.61 -16.14
CA ILE A 901 -15.93 29.49 -15.85
C ILE A 901 -17.33 29.67 -16.42
N ASP A 902 -17.75 30.90 -16.76
CA ASP A 902 -19.08 31.12 -17.30
C ASP A 902 -19.21 30.61 -18.75
N ILE A 903 -20.44 30.22 -19.09
CA ILE A 903 -20.81 29.76 -20.44
C ILE A 903 -21.29 30.90 -21.36
N ASP A 904 -21.13 32.16 -20.93
CA ASP A 904 -21.53 33.32 -21.72
C ASP A 904 -20.60 33.52 -22.94
N THR A 905 -21.20 33.52 -24.13
CA THR A 905 -20.52 33.67 -25.41
C THR A 905 -20.71 35.04 -26.07
N THR A 906 -21.41 35.97 -25.42
CA THR A 906 -21.85 37.25 -26.03
C THR A 906 -20.68 38.11 -26.54
N ASN A 907 -19.51 38.03 -25.91
CA ASN A 907 -18.33 38.83 -26.25
C ASN A 907 -17.37 38.15 -27.25
N ILE A 908 -17.64 36.92 -27.70
CA ILE A 908 -16.78 36.20 -28.66
C ILE A 908 -16.69 36.95 -30.00
N ALA A 909 -17.77 37.56 -30.48
CA ALA A 909 -17.77 38.32 -31.74
C ALA A 909 -16.82 39.52 -31.72
N THR A 910 -16.68 40.16 -30.55
CA THR A 910 -15.73 41.26 -30.32
C THR A 910 -14.29 40.75 -30.39
N ALA A 911 -14.01 39.61 -29.77
CA ALA A 911 -12.69 38.97 -29.80
C ALA A 911 -12.28 38.59 -31.23
N VAL A 912 -13.18 37.96 -31.99
CA VAL A 912 -12.95 37.62 -33.41
C VAL A 912 -12.69 38.89 -34.26
N SER A 913 -13.42 39.98 -34.00
CA SER A 913 -13.23 41.24 -34.73
C SER A 913 -11.85 41.87 -34.46
N ALA A 914 -11.43 41.89 -33.19
CA ALA A 914 -10.09 42.36 -32.81
C ALA A 914 -8.98 41.51 -33.45
N ALA A 915 -9.16 40.19 -33.47
CA ALA A 915 -8.22 39.26 -34.09
C ALA A 915 -8.10 39.45 -35.61
N LYS A 916 -9.23 39.71 -36.31
CA LYS A 916 -9.20 40.06 -37.75
C LYS A 916 -8.46 41.37 -38.01
N GLU A 917 -8.65 42.39 -37.17
CA GLU A 917 -7.97 43.68 -37.31
C GLU A 917 -6.46 43.55 -37.09
N ALA A 918 -6.05 42.75 -36.10
CA ALA A 918 -4.64 42.53 -35.79
C ALA A 918 -3.93 41.62 -36.80
N GLY A 919 -4.64 40.67 -37.42
CA GLY A 919 -4.08 39.68 -38.36
C GLY A 919 -3.37 38.51 -37.68
N LEU A 920 -3.25 38.53 -36.35
CA LEU A 920 -2.70 37.47 -35.51
C LEU A 920 -3.45 37.46 -34.17
N ALA A 921 -3.88 36.28 -33.73
CA ALA A 921 -4.41 36.06 -32.40
C ALA A 921 -3.40 35.29 -31.54
N ILE A 922 -3.10 35.79 -30.35
CA ILE A 922 -2.55 35.00 -29.25
C ILE A 922 -3.70 34.75 -28.28
N ILE A 923 -4.05 33.49 -28.03
CA ILE A 923 -5.17 33.13 -27.14
C ILE A 923 -4.60 32.38 -25.94
N VAL A 924 -4.92 32.84 -24.72
CA VAL A 924 -4.47 32.19 -23.48
C VAL A 924 -5.67 31.57 -22.77
N LEU A 925 -5.69 30.24 -22.74
CA LEU A 925 -6.77 29.43 -22.17
C LEU A 925 -6.22 28.46 -21.11
N GLY A 926 -7.08 28.02 -20.20
CA GLY A 926 -6.72 26.95 -19.29
C GLY A 926 -7.55 26.87 -18.01
N SER A 927 -6.88 26.56 -16.91
CA SER A 927 -7.45 26.33 -15.57
C SER A 927 -6.83 27.28 -14.55
N LEU A 928 -7.65 27.75 -13.60
CA LEU A 928 -7.27 28.80 -12.67
C LEU A 928 -6.92 28.19 -11.31
N SER A 929 -5.67 28.35 -10.89
CA SER A 929 -5.17 27.91 -9.58
C SER A 929 -4.65 29.11 -8.79
N VAL A 930 -5.40 29.52 -7.77
CA VAL A 930 -5.10 30.69 -6.94
C VAL A 930 -5.28 30.36 -5.45
N GLY A 931 -4.61 31.10 -4.58
CA GLY A 931 -4.74 30.96 -3.13
C GLY A 931 -6.17 31.26 -2.63
N THR A 932 -6.50 30.79 -1.43
CA THR A 932 -7.86 30.92 -0.86
C THR A 932 -8.29 32.36 -0.58
N THR A 933 -7.34 33.30 -0.58
CA THR A 933 -7.55 34.72 -0.32
C THR A 933 -7.49 35.58 -1.58
N ASP A 934 -7.22 34.99 -2.73
CA ASP A 934 -7.19 35.71 -4.01
C ASP A 934 -8.61 36.18 -4.38
N PRO A 935 -8.79 37.39 -4.93
CA PRO A 935 -10.10 37.87 -5.38
C PRO A 935 -10.80 36.97 -6.41
N LEU A 936 -10.04 36.15 -7.15
CA LEU A 936 -10.53 35.19 -8.14
C LEU A 936 -10.81 33.80 -7.57
N VAL A 937 -10.72 33.58 -6.25
CA VAL A 937 -10.94 32.25 -5.63
C VAL A 937 -12.31 31.64 -5.99
N THR A 938 -13.35 32.46 -6.19
CA THR A 938 -14.68 31.99 -6.60
C THR A 938 -14.74 31.46 -8.03
N LYS A 939 -13.70 31.75 -8.83
CA LYS A 939 -13.52 31.26 -10.21
C LYS A 939 -12.43 30.18 -10.32
N ARG A 940 -11.86 29.77 -9.19
CA ARG A 940 -10.81 28.75 -9.14
C ARG A 940 -11.34 27.43 -9.69
N THR A 941 -10.54 26.78 -10.51
CA THR A 941 -10.88 25.50 -11.14
C THR A 941 -9.83 24.42 -10.92
N ASP A 942 -8.67 24.74 -10.33
CA ASP A 942 -7.51 23.86 -10.22
C ASP A 942 -6.83 24.04 -8.83
N GLY A 943 -5.97 23.10 -8.44
CA GLY A 943 -5.32 22.99 -7.13
C GLY A 943 -6.18 22.25 -6.09
N GLU A 944 -5.61 22.05 -4.91
CA GLU A 944 -6.24 21.36 -3.77
C GLU A 944 -7.74 21.67 -3.57
N PHE A 945 -8.55 20.60 -3.57
CA PHE A 945 -10.03 20.54 -3.48
C PHE A 945 -10.83 20.85 -4.76
N PHE A 946 -10.21 21.16 -5.90
CA PHE A 946 -10.92 21.55 -7.14
C PHE A 946 -10.83 20.48 -8.24
N THR A 947 -11.34 19.27 -7.97
CA THR A 947 -11.27 18.10 -8.89
C THR A 947 -11.92 18.36 -10.26
N HIS A 948 -11.31 17.85 -11.33
CA HIS A 948 -11.80 18.02 -12.70
C HIS A 948 -12.65 16.84 -13.17
N ALA A 949 -13.94 17.05 -13.44
CA ALA A 949 -14.75 16.03 -14.11
C ALA A 949 -14.45 15.95 -15.63
N ASN A 950 -13.88 17.02 -16.19
CA ASN A 950 -13.55 17.16 -17.60
C ASN A 950 -12.21 17.89 -17.75
N LEU A 951 -11.31 17.34 -18.57
CA LEU A 951 -9.98 17.90 -18.87
C LEU A 951 -9.98 18.93 -20.02
N GLY A 952 -11.15 19.22 -20.60
CA GLY A 952 -11.34 20.37 -21.48
C GLY A 952 -11.24 21.71 -20.74
N PHE A 953 -11.31 22.81 -21.48
CA PHE A 953 -11.32 24.14 -20.86
C PHE A 953 -12.65 24.41 -20.14
N PRO A 954 -12.64 24.91 -18.89
CA PRO A 954 -13.85 25.35 -18.20
C PRO A 954 -14.58 26.49 -18.94
N GLY A 955 -15.90 26.57 -18.76
CA GLY A 955 -16.74 27.64 -19.32
C GLY A 955 -16.79 27.66 -20.85
N ALA A 956 -16.87 28.85 -21.43
CA ALA A 956 -16.95 29.07 -22.88
C ALA A 956 -15.58 29.21 -23.60
N GLN A 957 -14.49 28.79 -22.96
CA GLN A 957 -13.12 28.97 -23.46
C GLN A 957 -12.86 28.25 -24.79
N GLN A 958 -13.35 27.01 -24.97
CA GLN A 958 -13.20 26.28 -26.24
C GLN A 958 -13.95 26.98 -27.38
N GLN A 959 -15.13 27.53 -27.12
CA GLN A 959 -15.95 28.24 -28.10
C GLN A 959 -15.25 29.52 -28.59
N LEU A 960 -14.50 30.20 -27.72
CA LEU A 960 -13.66 31.33 -28.13
C LEU A 960 -12.57 30.88 -29.12
N LEU A 961 -11.85 29.80 -28.81
CA LEU A 961 -10.82 29.25 -29.70
C LEU A 961 -11.42 28.85 -31.06
N ASP A 962 -12.50 28.08 -31.04
CA ASP A 962 -13.17 27.60 -32.25
C ASP A 962 -13.63 28.76 -33.14
N ALA A 963 -14.21 29.81 -32.56
CA ALA A 963 -14.69 30.97 -33.31
C ALA A 963 -13.55 31.76 -34.00
N VAL A 964 -12.37 31.85 -33.37
CA VAL A 964 -11.19 32.50 -33.96
C VAL A 964 -10.59 31.63 -35.08
N LEU A 965 -10.50 30.32 -34.86
CA LEU A 965 -10.02 29.35 -35.84
C LEU A 965 -10.94 29.26 -37.07
N ASP A 966 -12.25 29.28 -36.88
CA ASP A 966 -13.26 29.25 -37.95
C ASP A 966 -13.22 30.53 -38.80
N ALA A 967 -12.77 31.64 -38.22
CA ALA A 967 -12.49 32.87 -38.94
C ALA A 967 -11.16 32.82 -39.74
N SER A 968 -10.44 31.69 -39.74
CA SER A 968 -9.17 31.47 -40.44
C SER A 968 -8.07 32.46 -40.05
N ILE A 969 -8.05 32.86 -38.78
CA ILE A 969 -7.07 33.81 -38.25
C ILE A 969 -5.83 33.02 -37.79
N PRO A 970 -4.60 33.43 -38.15
CA PRO A 970 -3.39 32.86 -37.58
C PRO A 970 -3.44 32.91 -36.06
N THR A 971 -3.28 31.76 -35.41
CA THR A 971 -3.57 31.60 -33.98
C THR A 971 -2.41 30.90 -33.26
N ILE A 972 -1.83 31.59 -32.27
CA ILE A 972 -0.94 31.01 -31.27
C ILE A 972 -1.77 30.74 -30.00
N LEU A 973 -1.89 29.48 -29.62
CA LEU A 973 -2.58 29.06 -28.40
C LEU A 973 -1.56 28.90 -27.26
N VAL A 974 -1.85 29.47 -26.10
CA VAL A 974 -1.09 29.29 -24.86
C VAL A 974 -1.98 28.59 -23.83
N LEU A 975 -1.54 27.43 -23.36
CA LEU A 975 -2.17 26.64 -22.30
C LEU A 975 -1.58 27.03 -20.95
N SER A 976 -2.41 27.51 -20.03
CA SER A 976 -2.02 27.95 -18.68
C SER A 976 -2.83 27.21 -17.61
N GLY A 977 -2.18 26.38 -16.81
CA GLY A 977 -2.85 25.57 -15.78
C GLY A 977 -2.00 24.40 -15.27
N GLY A 978 -2.41 23.78 -14.17
CA GLY A 978 -1.75 22.61 -13.57
C GLY A 978 -2.28 21.28 -14.07
N GLN A 979 -3.51 21.24 -14.60
CA GLN A 979 -4.11 20.05 -15.20
C GLN A 979 -3.56 19.75 -16.61
N PRO A 980 -3.56 18.47 -17.05
CA PRO A 980 -3.37 18.11 -18.44
C PRO A 980 -4.62 18.44 -19.26
N PHE A 981 -4.47 19.27 -20.31
CA PHE A 981 -5.59 19.69 -21.16
C PHE A 981 -5.85 18.71 -22.32
N VAL A 982 -7.13 18.59 -22.70
CA VAL A 982 -7.54 17.88 -23.92
C VAL A 982 -7.02 18.56 -25.18
N LEU A 983 -6.26 17.81 -25.99
CA LEU A 983 -5.83 18.21 -27.33
C LEU A 983 -6.68 17.54 -28.40
N ASN A 984 -7.92 18.00 -28.52
CA ASN A 984 -8.85 17.51 -29.53
C ASN A 984 -8.52 18.05 -30.94
N ASN A 985 -9.24 17.58 -31.95
CA ASN A 985 -9.05 18.00 -33.34
C ASN A 985 -9.23 19.50 -33.57
N SER A 986 -10.02 20.21 -32.75
CA SER A 986 -10.18 21.66 -32.89
C SER A 986 -8.96 22.39 -32.33
N THR A 987 -8.51 22.02 -31.12
CA THR A 987 -7.31 22.57 -30.48
C THR A 987 -6.07 22.43 -31.38
N LEU A 988 -5.94 21.29 -32.06
CA LEU A 988 -4.82 21.01 -32.98
C LEU A 988 -4.85 21.83 -34.28
N ARG A 989 -5.90 22.62 -34.56
CA ARG A 989 -5.92 23.57 -35.70
C ARG A 989 -5.11 24.84 -35.45
N SER A 990 -4.69 25.12 -34.22
CA SER A 990 -3.83 26.28 -33.92
C SER A 990 -2.48 26.18 -34.63
N ASN A 991 -1.98 27.29 -35.16
CA ASN A 991 -0.70 27.34 -35.88
C ASN A 991 0.48 27.01 -34.96
N ALA A 992 0.42 27.48 -33.71
CA ALA A 992 1.32 27.06 -32.65
C ALA A 992 0.58 26.83 -31.33
N ILE A 993 1.10 25.92 -30.51
CA ILE A 993 0.60 25.62 -29.17
C ILE A 993 1.79 25.64 -28.20
N LEU A 994 1.72 26.50 -27.18
CA LEU A 994 2.65 26.57 -26.06
C LEU A 994 1.94 26.12 -24.78
N HIS A 995 2.64 25.45 -23.87
CA HIS A 995 2.15 25.19 -22.52
C HIS A 995 3.07 25.86 -21.50
N SER A 996 2.52 26.79 -20.73
CA SER A 996 3.25 27.54 -19.70
C SER A 996 3.06 26.98 -18.29
N PHE A 997 2.23 25.95 -18.14
CA PHE A 997 1.77 25.41 -16.85
C PHE A 997 1.29 26.50 -15.88
N LEU A 998 1.41 26.26 -14.58
CA LEU A 998 1.39 27.26 -13.51
C LEU A 998 2.78 27.89 -13.40
N GLY A 999 3.09 28.76 -14.36
CA GLY A 999 4.37 29.41 -14.42
C GLY A 999 4.49 30.52 -13.36
N GLY A 1000 5.66 30.61 -12.72
CA GLY A 1000 5.96 31.59 -11.67
C GLY A 1000 5.93 33.05 -12.14
N GLU A 1001 6.55 33.94 -11.38
CA GLU A 1001 6.42 35.39 -11.59
C GLU A 1001 6.90 35.92 -12.95
N PHE A 1002 7.75 35.18 -13.66
CA PHE A 1002 8.29 35.60 -14.97
C PHE A 1002 7.59 34.98 -16.18
N THR A 1003 6.42 34.39 -16.02
CA THR A 1003 5.75 33.65 -17.11
C THR A 1003 5.35 34.51 -18.29
N GLY A 1004 4.82 35.73 -18.04
CA GLY A 1004 4.50 36.67 -19.10
C GLY A 1004 5.74 37.07 -19.91
N ASP A 1005 6.83 37.40 -19.22
CA ASP A 1005 8.09 37.78 -19.85
C ASP A 1005 8.66 36.62 -20.69
N ALA A 1006 8.72 35.41 -20.12
CA ALA A 1006 9.27 34.23 -20.77
C ALA A 1006 8.45 33.81 -21.99
N LEU A 1007 7.11 33.87 -21.93
CA LEU A 1007 6.25 33.63 -23.08
C LEU A 1007 6.50 34.65 -24.19
N ALA A 1008 6.62 35.94 -23.85
CA ALA A 1008 6.90 36.98 -24.84
C ALA A 1008 8.29 36.80 -25.49
N GLU A 1009 9.30 36.44 -24.71
CA GLU A 1009 10.65 36.11 -25.19
C GLU A 1009 10.66 34.89 -26.11
N ILE A 1010 9.94 33.82 -25.76
CA ILE A 1010 9.80 32.63 -26.60
C ILE A 1010 9.06 32.97 -27.88
N ILE A 1011 7.91 33.64 -27.81
CA ILE A 1011 7.11 34.00 -29.00
C ILE A 1011 7.95 34.82 -29.98
N MET A 1012 8.79 35.75 -29.48
CA MET A 1012 9.64 36.59 -30.34
C MET A 1012 10.98 35.97 -30.72
N GLY A 1013 11.33 34.80 -30.18
CA GLY A 1013 12.57 34.10 -30.50
C GLY A 1013 13.81 34.58 -29.76
N ASP A 1014 13.64 35.41 -28.71
CA ASP A 1014 14.73 35.77 -27.79
C ASP A 1014 15.23 34.53 -27.02
N VAL A 1015 14.31 33.58 -26.78
CA VAL A 1015 14.58 32.29 -26.13
C VAL A 1015 14.05 31.16 -27.02
N ASN A 1016 14.90 30.16 -27.27
CA ASN A 1016 14.50 28.92 -27.91
C ASN A 1016 13.86 27.99 -26.85
N PRO A 1017 12.58 27.57 -27.00
CA PRO A 1017 11.92 26.71 -26.02
C PRO A 1017 12.63 25.35 -25.91
N SER A 1018 12.68 24.82 -24.69
CA SER A 1018 13.37 23.56 -24.38
C SER A 1018 12.68 22.70 -23.32
N GLY A 1019 11.47 23.09 -22.89
CA GLY A 1019 10.68 22.29 -21.96
C GLY A 1019 10.20 21.00 -22.62
N LYS A 1020 10.04 19.95 -21.81
CA LYS A 1020 9.45 18.66 -22.18
C LYS A 1020 8.28 18.34 -21.26
N LEU A 1021 7.23 17.73 -21.78
CA LEU A 1021 6.06 17.36 -20.99
C LEU A 1021 6.41 16.36 -19.87
N PRO A 1022 6.17 16.68 -18.60
CA PRO A 1022 6.28 15.70 -17.51
C PRO A 1022 5.00 14.86 -17.36
N ILE A 1023 3.95 15.15 -18.16
CA ILE A 1023 2.64 14.50 -18.15
C ILE A 1023 2.07 14.44 -19.58
N SER A 1024 1.39 13.34 -19.90
CA SER A 1024 0.77 13.10 -21.20
C SER A 1024 -0.54 13.89 -21.37
N LEU A 1025 -0.78 14.45 -22.55
CA LEU A 1025 -1.97 15.25 -22.86
C LEU A 1025 -2.96 14.45 -23.72
N PRO A 1026 -4.18 14.12 -23.23
CA PRO A 1026 -5.11 13.23 -23.92
C PRO A 1026 -5.83 13.89 -25.10
N GLN A 1027 -6.30 13.08 -26.06
CA GLN A 1027 -7.18 13.54 -27.14
C GLN A 1027 -8.61 13.85 -26.65
N ASP A 1028 -9.04 13.18 -25.59
CA ASP A 1028 -10.36 13.30 -24.98
C ASP A 1028 -10.28 12.89 -23.50
N THR A 1029 -11.11 13.49 -22.64
CA THR A 1029 -11.19 13.14 -21.21
C THR A 1029 -11.49 11.65 -20.99
N SER A 1030 -12.30 11.04 -21.85
CA SER A 1030 -12.68 9.62 -21.76
C SER A 1030 -11.57 8.64 -22.16
N ALA A 1031 -10.47 9.13 -22.74
CA ALA A 1031 -9.30 8.30 -23.06
C ALA A 1031 -8.43 8.00 -21.82
N THR A 1032 -8.78 8.53 -20.65
CA THR A 1032 -7.99 8.39 -19.43
C THR A 1032 -8.15 7.00 -18.79
N PRO A 1033 -7.08 6.42 -18.21
CA PRO A 1033 -5.74 6.99 -18.10
C PRO A 1033 -4.91 6.92 -19.41
N VAL A 1034 -4.01 7.90 -19.62
CA VAL A 1034 -3.18 8.05 -20.85
C VAL A 1034 -1.65 8.09 -20.59
N PHE A 1035 -1.20 7.69 -19.40
CA PHE A 1035 0.22 7.72 -19.07
C PHE A 1035 1.04 6.77 -19.96
N TYR A 1036 2.30 7.14 -20.22
CA TYR A 1036 3.12 6.48 -21.24
C TYR A 1036 3.61 5.06 -20.87
N ASP A 1037 3.77 4.76 -19.58
CA ASP A 1037 4.29 3.49 -19.06
C ASP A 1037 3.18 2.51 -18.67
N TYR A 1038 2.19 2.38 -19.55
CA TYR A 1038 1.11 1.40 -19.43
C TYR A 1038 1.60 -0.06 -19.55
N LEU A 1039 0.81 -1.00 -19.05
CA LEU A 1039 1.12 -2.42 -19.17
C LEU A 1039 0.79 -2.91 -20.59
N PRO A 1040 1.62 -3.78 -21.20
CA PRO A 1040 1.34 -4.37 -22.50
C PRO A 1040 -0.08 -4.94 -22.64
N SER A 1041 -0.63 -5.58 -21.60
CA SER A 1041 -2.00 -6.09 -21.59
C SER A 1041 -3.05 -5.03 -21.85
N ASP A 1042 -2.83 -3.78 -21.40
CA ASP A 1042 -3.80 -2.69 -21.48
C ASP A 1042 -4.12 -2.29 -22.93
N ASP A 1043 -3.30 -2.71 -23.89
CA ASP A 1043 -3.41 -2.37 -25.31
C ASP A 1043 -3.83 -3.57 -26.19
N THR A 1044 -4.11 -4.74 -25.59
CA THR A 1044 -4.35 -6.01 -26.32
C THR A 1044 -5.78 -6.51 -26.31
N GLY A 1045 -6.68 -5.91 -25.52
CA GLY A 1045 -8.08 -6.31 -25.38
C GLY A 1045 -9.07 -5.65 -26.36
N THR A 1046 -8.58 -5.05 -27.45
CA THR A 1046 -9.38 -4.18 -28.31
C THR A 1046 -9.96 -4.93 -29.50
N ALA A 1047 -11.04 -4.40 -30.07
CA ALA A 1047 -11.63 -4.92 -31.29
C ALA A 1047 -10.69 -4.83 -32.51
N ASP A 1048 -9.49 -4.26 -32.39
CA ASP A 1048 -8.48 -4.24 -33.47
C ASP A 1048 -8.13 -5.67 -33.91
N SER A 1049 -8.00 -6.58 -32.93
CA SER A 1049 -7.71 -8.00 -33.17
C SER A 1049 -8.85 -8.77 -33.86
N ILE A 1050 -10.08 -8.24 -33.87
CA ILE A 1050 -11.30 -8.91 -34.37
C ILE A 1050 -11.86 -8.23 -35.62
N LEU A 1051 -11.78 -6.89 -35.69
CA LEU A 1051 -12.45 -6.04 -36.66
C LEU A 1051 -11.48 -5.11 -37.41
N GLY A 1052 -10.20 -5.05 -37.05
CA GLY A 1052 -9.18 -4.19 -37.69
C GLY A 1052 -9.35 -2.69 -37.41
N PHE A 1053 -10.00 -2.33 -36.30
CA PHE A 1053 -10.06 -0.94 -35.84
C PHE A 1053 -8.84 -0.61 -34.99
N HIS A 1054 -7.92 0.20 -35.52
CA HIS A 1054 -6.74 0.73 -34.81
C HIS A 1054 -7.11 1.76 -33.71
N SER A 1055 -7.98 1.37 -32.76
CA SER A 1055 -8.41 2.20 -31.64
C SER A 1055 -8.48 1.38 -30.35
N THR A 1056 -8.07 1.99 -29.24
CA THR A 1056 -8.18 1.40 -27.90
C THR A 1056 -9.63 1.41 -27.42
N TYR A 1057 -10.35 2.50 -27.70
CA TYR A 1057 -11.76 2.69 -27.35
C TYR A 1057 -12.62 2.69 -28.62
N GLN A 1058 -13.82 2.09 -28.57
CA GLN A 1058 -14.62 1.86 -29.78
C GLN A 1058 -15.73 2.90 -30.02
N PHE A 1059 -16.16 3.68 -29.03
CA PHE A 1059 -17.20 4.71 -29.20
C PHE A 1059 -17.05 5.85 -28.16
N PRO A 1060 -16.45 7.00 -28.52
CA PRO A 1060 -15.83 7.31 -29.81
C PRO A 1060 -14.57 6.46 -30.07
N LEU A 1061 -14.14 6.40 -31.34
CA LEU A 1061 -12.89 5.77 -31.72
C LEU A 1061 -11.71 6.61 -31.23
N LEU A 1062 -11.10 6.18 -30.12
CA LEU A 1062 -9.96 6.86 -29.51
C LEU A 1062 -8.78 5.89 -29.35
N SER A 1063 -7.58 6.41 -29.46
CA SER A 1063 -6.35 5.69 -29.10
C SER A 1063 -5.95 6.04 -27.67
N ARG A 1064 -5.39 5.08 -26.94
CA ARG A 1064 -4.68 5.37 -25.68
C ARG A 1064 -3.42 6.19 -25.88
N SER A 1065 -2.86 6.19 -27.10
CA SER A 1065 -1.70 7.01 -27.43
C SER A 1065 -2.11 8.48 -27.45
N PRO A 1066 -1.60 9.30 -26.51
CA PRO A 1066 -1.97 10.71 -26.45
C PRO A 1066 -1.36 11.47 -27.64
N PRO A 1067 -2.02 12.55 -28.13
CA PRO A 1067 -1.44 13.42 -29.16
C PRO A 1067 -0.05 13.93 -28.80
N MET A 1068 0.16 14.30 -27.52
CA MET A 1068 1.44 14.75 -27.00
C MET A 1068 1.79 13.91 -25.74
N PRO A 1069 2.65 12.89 -25.87
CA PRO A 1069 2.98 12.00 -24.77
C PRO A 1069 4.03 12.59 -23.83
N PHE A 1070 4.27 11.90 -22.71
CA PHE A 1070 5.38 12.16 -21.80
C PHE A 1070 6.71 12.39 -22.53
N GLY A 1071 7.45 13.38 -22.05
CA GLY A 1071 8.74 13.77 -22.57
C GLY A 1071 8.69 14.56 -23.88
N PHE A 1072 7.51 14.88 -24.42
CA PHE A 1072 7.39 15.60 -25.69
C PHE A 1072 7.61 17.10 -25.54
N GLY A 1073 8.26 17.72 -26.53
CA GLY A 1073 8.44 19.17 -26.61
C GLY A 1073 9.34 19.54 -27.78
N LEU A 1074 8.93 20.53 -28.56
CA LEU A 1074 9.64 21.02 -29.74
C LEU A 1074 10.63 22.14 -29.39
N SER A 1075 11.51 22.42 -30.34
CA SER A 1075 12.47 23.52 -30.32
C SER A 1075 12.36 24.31 -31.63
N TYR A 1076 12.90 25.53 -31.66
CA TYR A 1076 13.11 26.28 -32.90
C TYR A 1076 14.31 25.77 -33.72
N THR A 1077 15.04 24.78 -33.21
CA THR A 1077 16.08 24.05 -33.94
C THR A 1077 15.77 22.55 -33.93
N ASP A 1078 16.45 21.81 -34.81
CA ASP A 1078 16.26 20.38 -34.95
C ASP A 1078 17.44 19.61 -34.34
N PHE A 1079 17.14 18.50 -33.65
CA PHE A 1079 18.14 17.60 -33.09
C PHE A 1079 18.04 16.23 -33.72
N THR A 1080 19.20 15.62 -33.99
CA THR A 1080 19.28 14.21 -34.38
C THR A 1080 19.93 13.41 -33.27
N ILE A 1081 19.27 12.32 -32.88
CA ILE A 1081 19.77 11.37 -31.89
C ILE A 1081 20.19 10.08 -32.62
N SER A 1082 21.41 9.62 -32.40
CA SER A 1082 21.91 8.35 -32.97
C SER A 1082 21.23 7.13 -32.35
N ALA A 1083 21.33 5.96 -32.96
CA ALA A 1083 20.92 4.72 -32.29
C ALA A 1083 21.78 4.48 -31.03
N PRO A 1084 21.18 4.10 -29.88
CA PRO A 1084 21.95 3.86 -28.67
C PRO A 1084 22.93 2.70 -28.83
N ARG A 1085 24.08 2.80 -28.16
CA ARG A 1085 25.06 1.71 -28.02
C ARG A 1085 25.10 1.28 -26.56
N ALA A 1086 24.86 0.01 -26.28
CA ALA A 1086 24.80 -0.50 -24.91
C ALA A 1086 25.88 -1.57 -24.64
N ARG A 1087 26.44 -1.55 -23.43
CA ARG A 1087 27.39 -2.55 -22.93
C ARG A 1087 27.05 -2.90 -21.49
N ALA A 1088 26.75 -4.17 -21.23
CA ALA A 1088 26.58 -4.68 -19.87
C ALA A 1088 27.93 -4.99 -19.21
N SER A 1089 27.97 -4.78 -17.90
CA SER A 1089 29.02 -5.22 -16.97
C SER A 1089 28.39 -6.11 -15.89
N ASN A 1090 29.18 -6.50 -14.87
CA ASN A 1090 28.65 -7.35 -13.79
C ASN A 1090 27.68 -6.62 -12.86
N SER A 1091 27.69 -5.28 -12.82
CA SER A 1091 26.90 -4.49 -11.87
C SER A 1091 26.06 -3.38 -12.50
N SER A 1092 26.25 -3.09 -13.78
CA SER A 1092 25.57 -2.02 -14.49
C SER A 1092 25.55 -2.21 -16.00
N VAL A 1093 24.64 -1.50 -16.67
CA VAL A 1093 24.64 -1.31 -18.12
C VAL A 1093 25.10 0.12 -18.42
N GLU A 1094 26.05 0.26 -19.33
CA GLU A 1094 26.42 1.54 -19.92
C GLU A 1094 25.69 1.73 -21.25
N VAL A 1095 25.03 2.86 -21.45
CA VAL A 1095 24.39 3.24 -22.73
C VAL A 1095 24.96 4.57 -23.20
N ARG A 1096 25.36 4.63 -24.48
CA ARG A 1096 25.92 5.82 -25.13
C ARG A 1096 25.10 6.23 -26.33
N VAL A 1097 24.88 7.54 -26.47
CA VAL A 1097 24.07 8.12 -27.55
C VAL A 1097 24.71 9.43 -27.99
N ASN A 1098 24.86 9.64 -29.29
CA ASN A 1098 25.24 10.94 -29.83
C ASN A 1098 23.99 11.76 -30.12
N ILE A 1099 23.99 13.01 -29.71
CA ILE A 1099 23.01 14.03 -30.08
C ILE A 1099 23.73 15.13 -30.86
N THR A 1100 23.09 15.66 -31.90
CA THR A 1100 23.63 16.75 -32.71
C THR A 1100 22.53 17.74 -33.04
N ASN A 1101 22.79 19.02 -32.82
CA ASN A 1101 21.94 20.10 -33.28
C ASN A 1101 22.19 20.29 -34.79
N VAL A 1102 21.22 19.90 -35.61
CA VAL A 1102 21.33 19.97 -37.08
C VAL A 1102 20.63 21.19 -37.66
N GLY A 1103 19.95 21.98 -36.83
CA GLY A 1103 19.30 23.21 -37.24
C GLY A 1103 20.23 24.43 -37.18
N PRO A 1104 19.70 25.61 -37.53
CA PRO A 1104 20.51 26.80 -37.81
C PRO A 1104 20.82 27.65 -36.57
N ILE A 1105 20.22 27.37 -35.41
CA ILE A 1105 20.36 28.16 -34.18
C ILE A 1105 20.73 27.28 -32.99
N ALA A 1106 21.27 27.89 -31.93
CA ALA A 1106 21.52 27.18 -30.69
C ALA A 1106 20.21 26.75 -30.02
N GLY A 1107 20.26 25.66 -29.26
CA GLY A 1107 19.11 25.15 -28.53
C GLY A 1107 19.50 24.11 -27.50
N LYS A 1108 18.58 23.85 -26.58
CA LYS A 1108 18.70 22.83 -25.55
C LYS A 1108 17.77 21.66 -25.85
N GLU A 1109 18.23 20.45 -25.60
CA GLU A 1109 17.47 19.22 -25.82
C GLU A 1109 17.71 18.22 -24.67
N VAL A 1110 16.69 17.43 -24.35
CA VAL A 1110 16.71 16.39 -23.33
C VAL A 1110 16.83 15.02 -24.00
N VAL A 1111 17.98 14.39 -23.85
CA VAL A 1111 18.16 12.99 -24.26
C VAL A 1111 17.51 12.10 -23.20
N GLN A 1112 16.45 11.40 -23.57
CA GLN A 1112 15.68 10.53 -22.68
C GLN A 1112 16.00 9.07 -22.97
N LEU A 1113 16.32 8.31 -21.93
CA LEU A 1113 16.64 6.88 -22.01
C LEU A 1113 15.57 6.07 -21.30
N TYR A 1114 14.92 5.19 -22.04
CA TYR A 1114 13.93 4.25 -21.54
C TYR A 1114 14.45 2.82 -21.56
N HIS A 1115 13.92 1.96 -20.70
CA HIS A 1115 14.26 0.55 -20.66
C HIS A 1115 13.04 -0.37 -20.50
N ARG A 1116 13.23 -1.64 -20.86
CA ARG A 1116 12.31 -2.73 -20.56
C ARG A 1116 13.05 -4.07 -20.57
N PRO A 1117 12.92 -4.94 -19.55
CA PRO A 1117 13.30 -6.33 -19.69
C PRO A 1117 12.39 -7.02 -20.72
N ASN A 1118 12.96 -7.77 -21.67
CA ASN A 1118 12.16 -8.47 -22.69
C ASN A 1118 11.25 -9.54 -22.08
N THR A 1119 11.59 -10.05 -20.90
CA THR A 1119 10.75 -10.95 -20.13
C THR A 1119 10.88 -10.64 -18.65
N THR A 1120 9.81 -10.83 -17.90
CA THR A 1120 9.78 -10.75 -16.44
C THR A 1120 9.43 -12.11 -15.84
N THR A 1121 9.35 -12.20 -14.51
CA THR A 1121 8.93 -13.40 -13.78
C THR A 1121 7.98 -12.95 -12.68
N GLY A 1122 6.78 -13.54 -12.60
CA GLY A 1122 5.80 -13.26 -11.55
C GLY A 1122 4.96 -11.98 -11.72
N ILE A 1123 5.37 -11.05 -12.58
CA ILE A 1123 4.67 -9.78 -12.81
C ILE A 1123 4.83 -9.30 -14.25
N GLU A 1124 3.89 -8.50 -14.75
CA GLU A 1124 4.05 -7.74 -15.98
C GLU A 1124 4.93 -6.50 -15.77
N PHE A 1125 5.53 -5.98 -16.84
CA PHE A 1125 6.33 -4.76 -16.81
C PHE A 1125 5.83 -3.80 -17.88
N PRO A 1126 5.78 -2.48 -17.60
CA PRO A 1126 5.37 -1.48 -18.57
C PRO A 1126 6.02 -1.59 -19.94
N VAL A 1127 5.33 -1.07 -20.96
CA VAL A 1127 5.83 -1.09 -22.34
C VAL A 1127 7.20 -0.45 -22.49
N LYS A 1128 7.53 0.55 -21.66
CA LYS A 1128 8.85 1.14 -21.43
C LYS A 1128 8.80 1.97 -20.14
N ARG A 1129 9.94 2.17 -19.46
CA ARG A 1129 10.10 3.12 -18.34
C ARG A 1129 11.30 4.02 -18.53
N LEU A 1130 11.19 5.29 -18.17
CA LEU A 1130 12.32 6.21 -18.12
C LEU A 1130 13.29 5.70 -17.06
N VAL A 1131 14.57 5.66 -17.41
CA VAL A 1131 15.62 5.24 -16.47
C VAL A 1131 16.71 6.28 -16.32
N ARG A 1132 16.94 7.14 -17.32
CA ARG A 1132 17.87 8.27 -17.25
C ARG A 1132 17.43 9.37 -18.22
N PHE A 1133 17.83 10.59 -17.93
CA PHE A 1133 17.77 11.70 -18.88
C PHE A 1133 18.99 12.63 -18.69
N GLU A 1134 19.35 13.37 -19.73
CA GLU A 1134 20.34 14.45 -19.65
C GLU A 1134 19.93 15.59 -20.57
N LYS A 1135 19.86 16.82 -20.03
CA LYS A 1135 19.67 18.02 -20.84
C LYS A 1135 21.02 18.54 -21.32
N VAL A 1136 21.13 18.79 -22.62
CA VAL A 1136 22.33 19.33 -23.27
C VAL A 1136 22.02 20.67 -23.92
N ASP A 1137 22.99 21.58 -23.90
CA ASP A 1137 22.98 22.83 -24.63
C ASP A 1137 23.95 22.71 -25.80
N LEU A 1138 23.50 22.99 -27.01
CA LEU A 1138 24.27 22.78 -28.24
C LEU A 1138 24.13 23.97 -29.19
N HIS A 1139 25.26 24.49 -29.63
CA HIS A 1139 25.32 25.43 -30.74
C HIS A 1139 24.91 24.75 -32.06
N ALA A 1140 24.59 25.56 -33.09
CA ALA A 1140 24.25 25.04 -34.41
C ALA A 1140 25.40 24.18 -34.99
N GLY A 1141 25.08 22.95 -35.40
CA GLY A 1141 26.05 21.97 -35.92
C GLY A 1141 26.87 21.25 -34.85
N GLU A 1142 26.74 21.60 -33.56
CA GLU A 1142 27.46 20.95 -32.47
C GLU A 1142 26.84 19.58 -32.14
N GLY A 1143 27.69 18.61 -31.81
CA GLY A 1143 27.28 17.30 -31.34
C GLY A 1143 28.02 16.86 -30.08
N ARG A 1144 27.32 16.10 -29.23
CA ARG A 1144 27.80 15.59 -27.94
C ARG A 1144 27.46 14.11 -27.78
N GLU A 1145 28.39 13.33 -27.24
CA GLU A 1145 28.11 11.96 -26.76
C GLU A 1145 27.59 12.05 -25.31
N VAL A 1146 26.39 11.55 -25.09
CA VAL A 1146 25.78 11.38 -23.77
C VAL A 1146 26.02 9.94 -23.30
N ARG A 1147 26.46 9.78 -22.05
CA ARG A 1147 26.83 8.48 -21.46
C ARG A 1147 26.04 8.24 -20.18
N PHE A 1148 25.18 7.23 -20.21
CA PHE A 1148 24.40 6.77 -19.06
C PHE A 1148 25.00 5.50 -18.46
N VAL A 1149 25.11 5.47 -17.13
CA VAL A 1149 25.46 4.26 -16.37
C VAL A 1149 24.27 3.90 -15.48
N ILE A 1150 23.73 2.70 -15.70
CA ILE A 1150 22.52 2.21 -15.05
C ILE A 1150 22.88 1.01 -14.19
N PRO A 1151 22.97 1.15 -12.86
CA PRO A 1151 23.11 0.03 -11.94
C PRO A 1151 22.00 -1.01 -12.17
N HIS A 1152 22.32 -2.30 -12.01
CA HIS A 1152 21.35 -3.38 -12.20
C HIS A 1152 20.10 -3.22 -11.31
N LYS A 1153 20.24 -2.66 -10.09
CA LYS A 1153 19.10 -2.39 -9.19
C LYS A 1153 18.03 -1.51 -9.85
N ASP A 1154 18.42 -0.55 -10.68
CA ASP A 1154 17.51 0.38 -11.36
C ASP A 1154 16.80 -0.27 -12.56
N LEU A 1155 17.29 -1.42 -13.03
CA LEU A 1155 16.64 -2.24 -14.06
C LEU A 1155 15.62 -3.23 -13.49
N GLY A 1156 15.48 -3.26 -12.16
CA GLY A 1156 14.65 -4.22 -11.45
C GLY A 1156 13.18 -3.85 -11.33
N TYR A 1157 12.39 -4.83 -10.92
CA TYR A 1157 10.98 -4.73 -10.58
C TYR A 1157 10.71 -5.52 -9.31
N TYR A 1158 9.70 -5.11 -8.55
CA TYR A 1158 9.33 -5.76 -7.31
C TYR A 1158 8.32 -6.88 -7.57
N VAL A 1159 8.46 -8.00 -6.86
CA VAL A 1159 7.46 -9.07 -6.77
C VAL A 1159 7.28 -9.38 -5.29
N ASP A 1160 6.08 -9.15 -4.77
CA ASP A 1160 5.69 -9.26 -3.37
C ASP A 1160 6.58 -8.41 -2.44
N GLY A 1161 6.95 -7.23 -2.97
CA GLY A 1161 7.84 -6.25 -2.37
C GLY A 1161 9.33 -6.61 -2.37
N GLU A 1162 9.73 -7.71 -3.01
CA GLU A 1162 11.15 -8.07 -3.18
C GLU A 1162 11.68 -7.58 -4.53
N LEU A 1163 12.77 -6.82 -4.52
CA LEU A 1163 13.41 -6.34 -5.74
C LEU A 1163 14.01 -7.52 -6.52
N ARG A 1164 13.58 -7.69 -7.76
CA ARG A 1164 14.08 -8.69 -8.71
C ARG A 1164 14.76 -7.99 -9.87
N VAL A 1165 15.96 -8.46 -10.22
CA VAL A 1165 16.63 -8.12 -11.47
C VAL A 1165 16.80 -9.41 -12.25
N LYS A 1166 16.12 -9.53 -13.40
CA LYS A 1166 16.13 -10.76 -14.20
C LYS A 1166 17.35 -10.75 -15.13
N ARG A 1167 18.11 -11.84 -15.17
CA ARG A 1167 19.11 -12.05 -16.22
C ARG A 1167 18.42 -12.24 -17.57
N GLY A 1168 18.99 -11.68 -18.63
CA GLY A 1168 18.45 -11.82 -19.97
C GLY A 1168 18.54 -10.54 -20.79
N VAL A 1169 17.75 -10.49 -21.87
CA VAL A 1169 17.78 -9.37 -22.82
C VAL A 1169 16.96 -8.21 -22.29
N TYR A 1170 17.58 -7.04 -22.22
CA TYR A 1170 16.95 -5.76 -21.97
C TYR A 1170 16.95 -4.94 -23.24
N SER A 1171 15.84 -4.26 -23.48
CA SER A 1171 15.71 -3.24 -24.52
C SER A 1171 15.94 -1.87 -23.90
N PHE A 1172 16.73 -1.05 -24.58
CA PHE A 1172 16.92 0.36 -24.26
C PHE A 1172 16.51 1.21 -25.46
N TRP A 1173 15.76 2.27 -25.22
CA TRP A 1173 15.37 3.26 -26.23
C TRP A 1173 15.91 4.63 -25.86
N ALA A 1174 16.51 5.31 -26.82
CA ALA A 1174 16.94 6.69 -26.66
C ALA A 1174 16.25 7.59 -27.68
N GLY A 1175 15.82 8.78 -27.26
CA GLY A 1175 15.15 9.75 -28.10
C GLY A 1175 14.85 11.06 -27.39
N THR A 1176 14.03 11.89 -28.04
CA THR A 1176 13.65 13.23 -27.56
C THR A 1176 12.29 13.26 -26.84
N SER A 1177 11.57 12.14 -26.81
CA SER A 1177 10.32 11.92 -26.05
C SER A 1177 9.99 10.43 -25.93
N SER A 1178 8.91 10.07 -25.22
CA SER A 1178 8.42 8.68 -25.14
C SER A 1178 7.69 8.20 -26.39
N ARG A 1179 7.38 9.12 -27.32
CA ARG A 1179 6.72 8.84 -28.60
C ARG A 1179 7.54 7.86 -29.44
N THR A 1180 6.88 6.85 -30.00
CA THR A 1180 7.58 5.74 -30.69
C THR A 1180 8.45 6.21 -31.85
N GLU A 1181 8.00 7.21 -32.61
CA GLU A 1181 8.71 7.78 -33.76
C GLU A 1181 10.00 8.52 -33.36
N ASP A 1182 10.09 8.99 -32.13
CA ASP A 1182 11.23 9.76 -31.62
C ASP A 1182 12.34 8.85 -31.07
N LEU A 1183 12.08 7.54 -30.95
CA LEU A 1183 12.93 6.58 -30.25
C LEU A 1183 13.72 5.68 -31.19
N LYS A 1184 15.00 5.44 -30.83
CA LYS A 1184 15.84 4.39 -31.42
C LYS A 1184 16.21 3.35 -30.37
N ARG A 1185 16.19 2.07 -30.76
CA ARG A 1185 16.33 0.92 -29.83
C ARG A 1185 17.68 0.22 -29.97
N VAL A 1186 18.18 -0.30 -28.85
CA VAL A 1186 19.24 -1.31 -28.78
C VAL A 1186 18.87 -2.38 -27.76
N ASN A 1187 19.31 -3.62 -27.99
CA ASN A 1187 19.17 -4.71 -27.02
C ASN A 1187 20.54 -5.05 -26.43
N VAL A 1188 20.57 -5.37 -25.14
CA VAL A 1188 21.77 -5.84 -24.44
C VAL A 1188 21.40 -6.94 -23.47
N THR A 1189 22.28 -7.93 -23.32
CA THR A 1189 22.08 -9.02 -22.36
C THR A 1189 22.71 -8.65 -21.02
N VAL A 1190 21.90 -8.63 -19.96
CA VAL A 1190 22.35 -8.52 -18.56
C VAL A 1190 22.62 -9.93 -18.04
N LEU A 1191 23.83 -10.15 -17.54
CA LEU A 1191 24.38 -11.48 -17.20
C LEU A 1191 24.15 -11.91 -15.76
#